data_AF-A0A8C5J1H0-F1
#
_entry.id   AF-A0A8C5J1H0-F1
#
_cell.length_a   1.000
_cell.length_b   1.000
_cell.length_c   1.000
_cell.angle_alpha   90.00
_cell.angle_beta   90.00
_cell.angle_gamma   90.00
#
_symmetry.space_group_name_H-M   'P 1'
#
loop_
_entity.id
_entity.type
_entity.pdbx_description
1 polymer ?
#
loop_
_entity_poly.entity_id
_entity_poly.type
_entity_poly.pdbx_seq_one_letter_code
_entity_poly.pdbx_strand_id
1 'polypeptide(L)'
;MENSHNTPRFAWLKAVFEAADVDGNGIMLEDTAVELIKKLNPTLKESKIRLKFKEIQKSKEKLTTRVTKEEFCEAFSELCTRPEVYFLLVQISKNKEYLDANDLMLFLEAEQGVTHITEEMCLDIIRRYELSEEGRLKGFLAIDGFTQYLLSSECDIFDPEHKKIVQDMTQPLSHYYINASHNTYLIEDQLRGPADINGYVRALKMSCRSIELDVCDGPDNEPIICNRNNMTSPLAFRNVIEVINKLAFFASEYPLILCLGNHCSVQQQKVVVQHMKRIFGNKLYTEAPLSSEAYLPSPEKLKMKIIVKGKKLPCNQDVLEGEVTDEDEEAEISRRLSEDFSREPKLIWLCKELSDLVSLCKSIQYKDFETSMKSQNYWEMCSFSEAEASRIANEYPEDFVNYNKRFLSRVYPSAMRIDSSNLNPQDFWNCGCQIVAMNYQTPGPMMDLHTGWFLQNGGCGYVLRPSVMRDEVSYFSANTKGIVPGVSPQVLHVKIISGQNFPKPKGACAKGDVIDPYVCIEIHGIPADCTEQRTKTVQQNSDNPIFDESFEFQINLPELAMIRFVVLDDDYIGDEFIGQYTIPLECLQPGYRHIPLRSFVGDIMEHVTLFVHIAITNRSGGGKAQKRSLSVRIGKKAREYTMLRNTGLKVIDDIFKLAVHPLREATDMRENMQNAMVSVKELCGLPPIASLKQCILTLSSRLVSSDNAPSVALCMKDTFPYLEPLGAVPDVQKKVLAAYDLMIQESRVLIETADTTHDKIVQCQKAGMEFHEELHNLGTKEGLKGRKLSKAIESFAWNITVLKVTEGWKGSACLPVGTWLLICTAAGAGVPCKVSC
;
A
#
# COMPACT_ATOMS: atom_id res chain seq x y z
N MET A 1 10.88 -31.94 35.17
CA MET A 1 11.94 -32.24 34.17
C MET A 1 11.77 -33.61 33.51
N GLU A 2 10.79 -34.46 33.88
CA GLU A 2 10.62 -35.79 33.24
C GLU A 2 9.76 -35.82 31.96
N ASN A 3 9.10 -34.72 31.57
CA ASN A 3 8.29 -34.66 30.34
C ASN A 3 8.97 -33.99 29.12
N SER A 4 10.20 -33.47 29.25
CA SER A 4 10.86 -32.69 28.17
C SER A 4 11.54 -33.54 27.09
N HIS A 5 11.64 -34.87 27.27
CA HIS A 5 12.39 -35.75 26.37
C HIS A 5 11.58 -36.35 25.21
N ASN A 6 10.27 -36.05 25.13
CA ASN A 6 9.35 -36.68 24.17
C ASN A 6 8.67 -35.66 23.23
N THR A 7 9.37 -34.59 22.88
CA THR A 7 8.87 -33.53 22.00
C THR A 7 9.31 -33.81 20.55
N PRO A 8 8.50 -33.46 19.52
CA PRO A 8 8.89 -33.65 18.12
C PRO A 8 10.23 -32.96 17.79
N ARG A 9 10.48 -31.80 18.40
CA ARG A 9 11.75 -31.08 18.29
C ARG A 9 12.94 -31.87 18.83
N PHE A 10 12.83 -32.43 20.04
CA PHE A 10 13.91 -33.21 20.63
C PHE A 10 14.21 -34.47 19.80
N ALA A 11 13.17 -35.14 19.29
CA ALA A 11 13.31 -36.28 18.39
C ALA A 11 14.05 -35.90 17.09
N TRP A 12 13.73 -34.75 16.49
CA TRP A 12 14.43 -34.23 15.31
C TRP A 12 15.90 -33.89 15.60
N LEU A 13 16.18 -33.13 16.67
CA LEU A 13 17.57 -32.77 17.04
C LEU A 13 18.41 -34.01 17.36
N LYS A 14 17.80 -35.01 17.98
CA LYS A 14 18.40 -36.33 18.21
C LYS A 14 18.82 -36.99 16.89
N ALA A 15 17.94 -37.06 15.91
CA ALA A 15 18.24 -37.67 14.62
C ALA A 15 19.36 -36.90 13.87
N VAL A 16 19.34 -35.56 13.96
CA VAL A 16 20.38 -34.70 13.37
C VAL A 16 21.74 -34.94 14.04
N PHE A 17 21.78 -35.06 15.37
CA PHE A 17 23.00 -35.37 16.10
C PHE A 17 23.52 -36.77 15.74
N GLU A 18 22.66 -37.79 15.73
CA GLU A 18 23.03 -39.17 15.43
C GLU A 18 23.55 -39.33 14.00
N ALA A 19 23.04 -38.56 13.04
CA ALA A 19 23.58 -38.54 11.68
C ALA A 19 24.99 -37.91 11.57
N ALA A 20 25.35 -37.03 12.51
CA ALA A 20 26.65 -36.37 12.57
C ALA A 20 27.66 -37.08 13.49
N ASP A 21 27.18 -37.91 14.42
CA ASP A 21 27.99 -38.78 15.29
C ASP A 21 28.41 -40.05 14.54
N VAL A 22 29.39 -39.91 13.64
CA VAL A 22 29.90 -40.99 12.78
C VAL A 22 30.38 -42.21 13.58
N ASP A 23 30.90 -41.99 14.79
CA ASP A 23 31.46 -43.04 15.64
C ASP A 23 30.41 -43.71 16.55
N GLY A 24 29.19 -43.15 16.64
CA GLY A 24 28.09 -43.67 17.45
C GLY A 24 28.34 -43.67 18.96
N ASN A 25 29.27 -42.84 19.43
CA ASN A 25 29.70 -42.80 20.82
C ASN A 25 28.83 -41.90 21.72
N GLY A 26 27.84 -41.21 21.14
CA GLY A 26 26.98 -40.23 21.83
C GLY A 26 27.67 -38.89 22.12
N ILE A 27 28.82 -38.63 21.49
CA ILE A 27 29.65 -37.43 21.68
C ILE A 27 30.23 -36.96 20.34
N MET A 28 30.24 -35.65 20.11
CA MET A 28 30.87 -35.05 18.93
C MET A 28 31.86 -33.95 19.33
N LEU A 29 32.75 -33.57 18.41
CA LEU A 29 33.65 -32.43 18.61
C LEU A 29 32.85 -31.11 18.60
N GLU A 30 33.26 -30.15 19.42
CA GLU A 30 32.64 -28.80 19.46
C GLU A 30 32.61 -28.16 18.06
N ASP A 31 33.70 -28.26 17.29
CA ASP A 31 33.76 -27.69 15.94
C ASP A 31 32.69 -28.27 15.01
N THR A 32 32.49 -29.59 15.05
CA THR A 32 31.43 -30.26 14.28
C THR A 32 30.04 -29.83 14.74
N ALA A 33 29.82 -29.72 16.05
CA ALA A 33 28.55 -29.25 16.62
C ALA A 33 28.24 -27.80 16.20
N VAL A 34 29.25 -26.93 16.21
CA VAL A 34 29.16 -25.54 15.78
C VAL A 34 28.82 -25.42 14.30
N GLU A 35 29.50 -26.17 13.44
CA GLU A 35 29.20 -26.22 12.01
C GLU A 35 27.78 -26.73 11.74
N LEU A 36 27.32 -27.73 12.50
CA LEU A 36 25.97 -28.28 12.38
C LEU A 36 24.91 -27.25 12.78
N ILE A 37 25.08 -26.52 13.89
CA ILE A 37 24.16 -25.44 14.29
C ILE A 37 24.15 -24.32 13.25
N LYS A 38 25.31 -23.91 12.70
CA LYS A 38 25.38 -22.89 11.63
C LYS A 38 24.67 -23.35 10.35
N LYS A 39 24.75 -24.64 10.03
CA LYS A 39 24.04 -25.21 8.88
C LYS A 39 22.51 -25.18 9.07
N LEU A 40 22.05 -25.45 10.30
CA LEU A 40 20.62 -25.41 10.64
C LEU A 40 20.07 -23.98 10.76
N ASN A 41 20.88 -23.05 11.25
CA ASN A 41 20.53 -21.64 11.37
C ASN A 41 21.71 -20.73 10.96
N PRO A 42 21.77 -20.32 9.68
CA PRO A 42 22.88 -19.51 9.14
C PRO A 42 23.02 -18.12 9.75
N THR A 43 21.99 -17.61 10.44
CA THR A 43 22.01 -16.25 11.00
C THR A 43 22.83 -16.15 12.29
N LEU A 44 23.17 -17.29 12.91
CA LEU A 44 23.93 -17.33 14.16
C LEU A 44 25.44 -17.16 13.93
N LYS A 45 26.03 -16.23 14.67
CA LYS A 45 27.48 -16.02 14.72
C LYS A 45 28.16 -17.18 15.45
N GLU A 46 29.26 -17.66 14.88
CA GLU A 46 30.05 -18.75 15.46
C GLU A 46 30.50 -18.48 16.90
N SER A 47 30.92 -17.26 17.19
CA SER A 47 31.33 -16.82 18.53
C SER A 47 30.22 -17.01 19.57
N LYS A 48 28.96 -16.76 19.19
CA LYS A 48 27.77 -16.91 20.05
C LYS A 48 27.47 -18.37 20.34
N ILE A 49 27.59 -19.24 19.33
CA ILE A 49 27.38 -20.68 19.48
C ILE A 49 28.43 -21.28 20.43
N ARG A 50 29.72 -20.95 20.21
CA ARG A 50 30.82 -21.41 21.07
C ARG A 50 30.70 -20.90 22.50
N LEU A 51 30.31 -19.64 22.68
CA LEU A 51 30.06 -19.10 24.01
C LEU A 51 28.95 -19.88 24.72
N LYS A 52 27.89 -20.25 24.00
CA LYS A 52 26.78 -21.01 24.57
C LYS A 52 27.18 -22.39 25.04
N PHE A 53 27.98 -23.11 24.25
CA PHE A 53 28.53 -24.40 24.69
C PHE A 53 29.37 -24.26 25.96
N LYS A 54 30.23 -23.23 26.04
CA LYS A 54 31.02 -22.95 27.26
C LYS A 54 30.15 -22.67 28.48
N GLU A 55 29.03 -21.97 28.33
CA GLU A 55 28.08 -21.71 29.43
C GLU A 55 27.46 -23.00 29.96
N ILE A 56 26.91 -23.84 29.07
CA ILE A 56 26.25 -25.12 29.41
C ILE A 56 27.24 -26.10 30.04
N GLN A 57 28.45 -26.18 29.50
CA GLN A 57 29.51 -27.02 30.02
C GLN A 57 29.99 -26.56 31.40
N LYS A 58 30.09 -25.24 31.60
CA LYS A 58 30.46 -24.65 32.89
C LYS A 58 29.38 -24.90 33.96
N SER A 59 28.10 -24.81 33.62
CA SER A 59 27.01 -25.12 34.57
C SER A 59 26.95 -26.60 34.95
N LYS A 60 27.49 -27.49 34.10
CA LYS A 60 27.62 -28.94 34.36
C LYS A 60 28.98 -29.33 34.95
N GLU A 61 29.82 -28.36 35.33
CA GLU A 61 31.18 -28.55 35.88
C GLU A 61 32.12 -29.38 34.98
N LYS A 62 31.90 -29.35 33.66
CA LYS A 62 32.66 -30.13 32.67
C LYS A 62 33.11 -29.24 31.51
N LEU A 63 34.25 -28.55 31.64
CA LEU A 63 34.89 -27.93 30.47
C LEU A 63 35.57 -29.00 29.63
N THR A 64 35.00 -29.32 28.47
CA THR A 64 35.57 -30.29 27.53
C THR A 64 35.40 -29.81 26.09
N THR A 65 36.24 -30.28 25.17
CA THR A 65 36.08 -29.98 23.73
C THR A 65 35.04 -30.86 23.04
N ARG A 66 34.31 -31.67 23.81
CA ARG A 66 33.30 -32.61 23.33
C ARG A 66 31.93 -32.15 23.77
N VAL A 67 30.96 -32.33 22.88
CA VAL A 67 29.57 -31.96 23.08
C VAL A 67 28.75 -33.25 23.12
N THR A 68 28.01 -33.44 24.21
CA THR A 68 27.03 -34.53 24.30
C THR A 68 25.78 -34.19 23.52
N LYS A 69 24.98 -35.21 23.21
CA LYS A 69 23.67 -35.03 22.57
C LYS A 69 22.74 -34.10 23.34
N GLU A 70 22.70 -34.22 24.66
CA GLU A 70 21.88 -33.36 25.52
C GLU A 70 22.36 -31.91 25.46
N GLU A 71 23.69 -31.68 25.49
CA GLU A 71 24.29 -30.35 25.36
C GLU A 71 24.02 -29.72 24.00
N PHE A 72 24.06 -30.50 22.92
CA PHE A 72 23.70 -30.04 21.58
C PHE A 72 22.23 -29.61 21.50
N CYS A 73 21.31 -30.44 22.00
CA CYS A 73 19.88 -30.14 21.97
C CYS A 73 19.53 -28.91 22.82
N GLU A 74 20.16 -28.78 24.00
CA GLU A 74 20.01 -27.64 24.91
C GLU A 74 20.56 -26.35 24.26
N ALA A 75 21.78 -26.39 23.73
CA ALA A 75 22.39 -25.24 23.05
C ALA A 75 21.56 -24.77 21.85
N PHE A 76 21.11 -25.69 20.99
CA PHE A 76 20.27 -25.34 19.85
C PHE A 76 18.94 -24.73 20.30
N SER A 77 18.28 -25.36 21.28
CA SER A 77 16.99 -24.88 21.78
C SER A 77 17.11 -23.47 22.38
N GLU A 78 18.15 -23.19 23.16
CA GLU A 78 18.32 -21.86 23.76
C GLU A 78 18.74 -20.77 22.74
N LEU A 79 19.47 -21.14 21.68
CA LEU A 79 19.91 -20.18 20.66
C LEU A 79 18.85 -19.88 19.60
N CYS A 80 18.07 -20.89 19.20
CA CYS A 80 17.15 -20.80 18.06
C CYS A 80 15.68 -20.57 18.48
N THR A 81 15.34 -20.66 19.77
CA THR A 81 13.98 -20.37 20.22
C THR A 81 13.81 -18.88 20.43
N ARG A 82 12.95 -18.27 19.61
CA ARG A 82 12.51 -16.89 19.80
C ARG A 82 11.38 -16.85 20.84
N PRO A 83 11.55 -16.17 21.99
CA PRO A 83 10.55 -16.17 23.05
C PRO A 83 9.17 -15.70 22.57
N GLU A 84 9.11 -14.66 21.75
CA GLU A 84 7.88 -14.10 21.22
C GLU A 84 7.12 -15.06 20.28
N VAL A 85 7.84 -15.87 19.50
CA VAL A 85 7.24 -16.89 18.62
C VAL A 85 6.79 -18.10 19.44
N TYR A 86 7.57 -18.48 20.46
CA TYR A 86 7.20 -19.54 21.39
C TYR A 86 5.93 -19.20 22.16
N PHE A 87 5.82 -17.98 22.71
CA PHE A 87 4.60 -17.53 23.38
C PHE A 87 3.40 -17.53 22.44
N LEU A 88 3.58 -17.11 21.19
CA LEU A 88 2.52 -17.16 20.17
C LEU A 88 2.04 -18.61 19.95
N LEU A 89 2.97 -19.55 19.75
CA LEU A 89 2.63 -20.97 19.57
C LEU A 89 1.87 -21.53 20.77
N VAL A 90 2.34 -21.25 21.99
CA VAL A 90 1.69 -21.69 23.24
C VAL A 90 0.29 -21.10 23.39
N GLN A 91 0.11 -19.83 23.01
CA GLN A 91 -1.18 -19.15 23.05
C GLN A 91 -2.19 -19.80 22.10
N ILE A 92 -1.79 -20.11 20.87
CA ILE A 92 -2.66 -20.72 19.86
C ILE A 92 -2.99 -22.17 20.23
N SER A 93 -1.98 -22.94 20.62
CA SER A 93 -2.10 -24.37 20.92
C SER A 93 -2.77 -24.69 22.26
N LYS A 94 -3.12 -23.67 23.07
CA LYS A 94 -3.67 -23.82 24.43
C LYS A 94 -2.71 -24.57 25.36
N ASN A 95 -1.45 -24.12 25.39
CA ASN A 95 -0.35 -24.65 26.20
C ASN A 95 0.25 -26.01 25.74
N LYS A 96 0.10 -26.38 24.47
CA LYS A 96 0.89 -27.49 23.90
C LYS A 96 2.23 -26.93 23.37
N GLU A 97 3.19 -27.81 23.12
CA GLU A 97 4.48 -27.45 22.48
C GLU A 97 4.47 -27.64 20.96
N TYR A 98 3.28 -27.89 20.37
CA TYR A 98 3.07 -28.06 18.94
C TYR A 98 1.69 -27.54 18.54
N LEU A 99 1.51 -27.23 17.26
CA LEU A 99 0.22 -26.93 16.63
C LEU A 99 -0.28 -28.16 15.88
N ASP A 100 -1.49 -28.62 16.18
CA ASP A 100 -2.17 -29.59 15.31
C ASP A 100 -2.89 -28.87 14.15
N ALA A 101 -3.47 -29.64 13.22
CA ALA A 101 -4.15 -29.07 12.05
C ALA A 101 -5.31 -28.12 12.43
N ASN A 102 -6.00 -28.36 13.55
CA ASN A 102 -7.09 -27.49 14.01
C ASN A 102 -6.55 -26.20 14.64
N ASP A 103 -5.49 -26.30 15.44
CA ASP A 103 -4.81 -25.12 16.00
C ASP A 103 -4.25 -24.23 14.89
N LEU A 104 -3.63 -24.83 13.87
CA LEU A 104 -3.10 -24.10 12.71
C LEU A 104 -4.23 -23.48 11.89
N MET A 105 -5.33 -24.20 11.66
CA MET A 105 -6.50 -23.66 10.96
C MET A 105 -7.06 -22.43 11.67
N LEU A 106 -7.17 -22.48 13.01
CA LEU A 106 -7.59 -21.34 13.83
C LEU A 106 -6.62 -20.17 13.69
N PHE A 107 -5.31 -20.41 13.74
CA PHE A 107 -4.30 -19.36 13.55
C PHE A 107 -4.42 -18.69 12.18
N LEU A 108 -4.55 -19.48 11.11
CA LEU A 108 -4.61 -18.96 9.74
C LEU A 108 -5.88 -18.13 9.52
N GLU A 109 -7.02 -18.58 10.01
CA GLU A 109 -8.31 -17.87 9.87
C GLU A 109 -8.38 -16.63 10.77
N ALA A 110 -7.98 -16.76 12.05
CA ALA A 110 -8.18 -15.72 13.06
C ALA A 110 -7.10 -14.65 13.06
N GLU A 111 -5.83 -15.07 13.01
CA GLU A 111 -4.69 -14.18 13.19
C GLU A 111 -4.14 -13.75 11.84
N GLN A 112 -4.03 -14.67 10.86
CA GLN A 112 -3.48 -14.34 9.54
C GLN A 112 -4.52 -13.82 8.53
N GLY A 113 -5.81 -13.89 8.86
CA GLY A 113 -6.90 -13.41 7.99
C GLY A 113 -7.11 -14.22 6.71
N VAL A 114 -6.64 -15.47 6.67
CA VAL A 114 -6.77 -16.35 5.50
C VAL A 114 -8.20 -16.84 5.38
N THR A 115 -8.81 -16.60 4.22
CA THR A 115 -10.18 -17.05 3.92
C THR A 115 -10.18 -18.45 3.31
N HIS A 116 -11.30 -19.17 3.46
CA HIS A 116 -11.52 -20.50 2.87
C HIS A 116 -10.47 -21.57 3.24
N ILE A 117 -9.88 -21.48 4.43
CA ILE A 117 -8.92 -22.46 4.92
C ILE A 117 -9.57 -23.84 5.13
N THR A 118 -8.87 -24.90 4.74
CA THR A 118 -9.30 -26.29 4.94
C THR A 118 -8.29 -27.07 5.77
N GLU A 119 -8.72 -28.17 6.37
CA GLU A 119 -7.84 -29.05 7.14
C GLU A 119 -6.70 -29.62 6.29
N GLU A 120 -6.95 -29.99 5.03
CA GLU A 120 -5.91 -30.51 4.12
C GLU A 120 -4.85 -29.46 3.80
N MET A 121 -5.23 -28.19 3.67
CA MET A 121 -4.25 -27.10 3.49
C MET A 121 -3.35 -26.97 4.74
N CYS A 122 -3.92 -27.12 5.93
CA CYS A 122 -3.14 -27.10 7.17
C CYS A 122 -2.19 -28.29 7.22
N LEU A 123 -2.65 -29.49 6.89
CA LEU A 123 -1.80 -30.69 6.82
C LEU A 123 -0.68 -30.55 5.79
N ASP A 124 -0.92 -29.92 4.64
CA ASP A 124 0.11 -29.63 3.65
C ASP A 124 1.20 -28.70 4.19
N ILE A 125 0.82 -27.61 4.87
CA ILE A 125 1.78 -26.71 5.55
C ILE A 125 2.62 -27.51 6.56
N ILE A 126 1.98 -28.34 7.37
CA ILE A 126 2.68 -29.17 8.36
C ILE A 126 3.67 -30.11 7.66
N ARG A 127 3.27 -30.80 6.59
CA ARG A 127 4.16 -31.69 5.83
C ARG A 127 5.38 -30.96 5.24
N ARG A 128 5.21 -29.70 4.81
CA ARG A 128 6.27 -28.88 4.19
C ARG A 128 7.25 -28.30 5.21
N TYR A 129 6.76 -27.79 6.34
CA TYR A 129 7.58 -27.01 7.28
C TYR A 129 8.00 -27.80 8.54
N GLU A 130 7.28 -28.85 8.94
CA GLU A 130 7.69 -29.66 10.09
C GLU A 130 8.98 -30.41 9.79
N LEU A 131 9.92 -30.40 10.74
CA LEU A 131 11.26 -30.98 10.55
C LEU A 131 11.33 -32.44 11.01
N SER A 132 10.51 -32.84 11.99
CA SER A 132 10.47 -34.21 12.49
C SER A 132 9.57 -35.12 11.64
N GLU A 133 10.02 -36.34 11.32
CA GLU A 133 9.19 -37.33 10.62
C GLU A 133 7.94 -37.71 11.44
N GLU A 134 8.12 -37.85 12.76
CA GLU A 134 7.03 -38.15 13.68
C GLU A 134 5.97 -37.03 13.71
N GLY A 135 6.40 -35.76 13.73
CA GLY A 135 5.52 -34.61 13.67
C GLY A 135 4.73 -34.56 12.35
N ARG A 136 5.39 -34.80 11.21
CA ARG A 136 4.72 -34.88 9.91
C ARG A 136 3.66 -35.98 9.85
N LEU A 137 3.95 -37.17 10.39
CA LEU A 137 3.01 -38.28 10.41
C LEU A 137 1.82 -38.03 11.33
N LYS A 138 2.04 -37.39 12.48
CA LYS A 138 0.99 -37.06 13.45
C LYS A 138 0.22 -35.78 13.13
N GLY A 139 0.67 -34.99 12.14
CA GLY A 139 0.08 -33.69 11.83
C GLY A 139 0.36 -32.65 12.90
N PHE A 140 1.57 -32.66 13.47
CA PHE A 140 2.02 -31.71 14.49
C PHE A 140 3.14 -30.81 13.95
N LEU A 141 2.97 -29.49 14.10
CA LEU A 141 3.98 -28.48 13.78
C LEU A 141 4.63 -27.96 15.05
N ALA A 142 5.92 -28.28 15.23
CA ALA A 142 6.73 -27.81 16.33
C ALA A 142 7.25 -26.38 16.09
N ILE A 143 7.86 -25.80 17.12
CA ILE A 143 8.32 -24.40 17.12
C ILE A 143 9.25 -24.02 15.96
N ASP A 144 10.19 -24.90 15.57
CA ASP A 144 11.12 -24.59 14.48
C ASP A 144 10.40 -24.56 13.12
N GLY A 145 9.50 -25.53 12.89
CA GLY A 145 8.66 -25.54 11.68
C GLY A 145 7.70 -24.35 11.62
N PHE A 146 7.10 -23.98 12.76
CA PHE A 146 6.26 -22.78 12.86
C PHE A 146 7.07 -21.49 12.59
N THR A 147 8.31 -21.41 13.10
CA THR A 147 9.20 -20.29 12.83
C THR A 147 9.56 -20.20 11.34
N GLN A 148 9.84 -21.34 10.69
CA GLN A 148 10.10 -21.38 9.24
C GLN A 148 8.87 -20.98 8.43
N TYR A 149 7.67 -21.40 8.85
CA TYR A 149 6.42 -20.97 8.22
C TYR A 149 6.23 -19.45 8.30
N LEU A 150 6.45 -18.84 9.47
CA LEU A 150 6.36 -17.38 9.65
C LEU A 150 7.40 -16.58 8.86
N LEU A 151 8.52 -17.19 8.48
CA LEU A 151 9.57 -16.59 7.64
C LEU A 151 9.38 -16.89 6.16
N SER A 152 8.40 -17.73 5.81
CA SER A 152 8.15 -18.12 4.43
C SER A 152 7.48 -17.00 3.62
N SER A 153 7.53 -17.12 2.31
CA SER A 153 6.82 -16.23 1.39
C SER A 153 5.30 -16.26 1.53
N GLU A 154 4.72 -17.28 2.19
CA GLU A 154 3.28 -17.33 2.48
C GLU A 154 2.89 -16.36 3.61
N CYS A 155 3.85 -16.03 4.48
CA CYS A 155 3.70 -15.05 5.55
C CYS A 155 4.32 -13.69 5.19
N ASP A 156 4.57 -13.43 3.91
CA ASP A 156 5.05 -12.12 3.43
C ASP A 156 4.04 -11.03 3.82
N ILE A 157 4.54 -9.86 4.20
CA ILE A 157 3.71 -8.70 4.54
C ILE A 157 3.09 -8.07 3.29
N PHE A 158 3.76 -8.23 2.14
CA PHE A 158 3.25 -7.76 0.86
C PHE A 158 2.31 -8.80 0.24
N ASP A 159 1.09 -8.37 -0.07
CA ASP A 159 0.07 -9.22 -0.68
C ASP A 159 0.58 -9.84 -2.01
N PRO A 160 0.67 -11.17 -2.11
CA PRO A 160 1.13 -11.84 -3.32
C PRO A 160 0.22 -11.60 -4.54
N GLU A 161 -1.06 -11.26 -4.37
CA GLU A 161 -1.94 -10.92 -5.49
C GLU A 161 -1.53 -9.60 -6.14
N HIS A 162 -1.05 -8.63 -5.36
CA HIS A 162 -0.53 -7.36 -5.89
C HIS A 162 0.83 -7.50 -6.59
N LYS A 163 1.47 -8.70 -6.55
CA LYS A 163 2.63 -9.04 -7.39
C LYS A 163 2.24 -9.36 -8.84
N LYS A 164 0.94 -9.40 -9.14
CA LYS A 164 0.37 -9.56 -10.49
C LYS A 164 -0.39 -8.29 -10.89
N ILE A 165 -0.73 -8.18 -12.18
CA ILE A 165 -1.66 -7.13 -12.64
C ILE A 165 -3.05 -7.48 -12.10
N VAL A 166 -3.57 -6.64 -11.20
CA VAL A 166 -4.88 -6.84 -10.54
C VAL A 166 -5.82 -5.65 -10.75
N GLN A 167 -5.28 -4.50 -11.14
CA GLN A 167 -6.07 -3.30 -11.38
C GLN A 167 -6.60 -3.27 -12.81
N ASP A 168 -7.69 -2.54 -13.03
CA ASP A 168 -8.23 -2.31 -14.37
C ASP A 168 -7.24 -1.48 -15.19
N MET A 169 -6.72 -2.04 -16.28
CA MET A 169 -5.75 -1.40 -17.20
C MET A 169 -6.41 -0.79 -18.44
N THR A 170 -7.74 -0.77 -18.48
CA THR A 170 -8.55 -0.29 -19.62
C THR A 170 -9.07 1.14 -19.47
N GLN A 171 -8.79 1.80 -18.34
CA GLN A 171 -9.13 3.21 -18.11
C GLN A 171 -8.20 4.15 -18.91
N PRO A 172 -8.58 5.42 -19.15
CA PRO A 172 -7.71 6.40 -19.79
C PRO A 172 -6.34 6.56 -19.10
N LEU A 173 -5.27 6.88 -19.85
CA LEU A 173 -3.95 7.14 -19.27
C LEU A 173 -3.96 8.19 -18.14
N SER A 174 -4.83 9.20 -18.22
CA SER A 174 -4.98 10.22 -17.17
C SER A 174 -5.39 9.64 -15.82
N HIS A 175 -5.95 8.44 -15.77
CA HIS A 175 -6.48 7.78 -14.57
C HIS A 175 -5.43 6.99 -13.76
N TYR A 176 -4.17 6.99 -14.17
CA TYR A 176 -3.09 6.24 -13.51
C TYR A 176 -1.99 7.18 -13.00
N TYR A 177 -1.41 6.85 -11.86
CA TYR A 177 -0.07 7.28 -11.51
C TYR A 177 0.95 6.53 -12.37
N ILE A 178 1.93 7.25 -12.90
CA ILE A 178 2.91 6.74 -13.87
C ILE A 178 4.30 6.91 -13.28
N ASN A 179 5.02 5.80 -13.22
CA ASN A 179 6.37 5.77 -12.68
C ASN A 179 7.32 6.61 -13.54
N ALA A 180 7.95 7.65 -12.99
CA ALA A 180 8.60 8.70 -13.78
C ALA A 180 9.98 9.11 -13.25
N SER A 181 10.94 9.26 -14.16
CA SER A 181 12.30 9.72 -13.88
C SER A 181 12.53 11.10 -14.48
N HIS A 182 13.18 11.97 -13.70
CA HIS A 182 13.68 13.28 -14.11
C HIS A 182 15.18 13.17 -14.44
N ASN A 183 15.63 13.86 -15.50
CA ASN A 183 17.01 13.86 -15.98
C ASN A 183 17.65 12.46 -15.95
N THR A 184 16.98 11.49 -16.58
CA THR A 184 17.25 10.05 -16.45
C THR A 184 18.69 9.63 -16.77
N TYR A 185 19.41 10.43 -17.55
CA TYR A 185 20.80 10.21 -17.90
C TYR A 185 21.78 10.55 -16.75
N LEU A 186 21.38 11.30 -15.72
CA LEU A 186 22.26 11.67 -14.62
C LEU A 186 22.37 10.57 -13.57
N ILE A 187 23.59 10.31 -13.11
CA ILE A 187 23.87 9.33 -12.04
C ILE A 187 24.38 9.96 -10.73
N GLU A 188 24.58 11.29 -10.69
CA GLU A 188 25.01 12.05 -9.50
C GLU A 188 24.26 13.40 -9.41
N ASP A 189 24.96 14.50 -9.08
CA ASP A 189 24.39 15.83 -8.89
C ASP A 189 24.05 16.55 -10.22
N GLN A 190 23.18 17.57 -10.16
CA GLN A 190 22.67 18.27 -11.35
C GLN A 190 23.71 19.17 -12.02
N LEU A 191 24.78 19.55 -11.32
CA LEU A 191 25.83 20.41 -11.88
C LEU A 191 26.99 19.56 -12.39
N ARG A 192 27.64 18.79 -11.54
CA ARG A 192 28.90 18.11 -11.84
C ARG A 192 28.73 16.66 -12.26
N GLY A 193 27.54 16.08 -12.06
CA GLY A 193 27.28 14.68 -12.30
C GLY A 193 27.40 14.28 -13.77
N PRO A 194 28.03 13.13 -14.08
CA PRO A 194 28.16 12.65 -15.45
C PRO A 194 26.82 12.14 -16.00
N ALA A 195 26.65 12.29 -17.31
CA ALA A 195 25.62 11.59 -18.05
C ALA A 195 26.08 10.14 -18.32
N ASP A 196 25.29 9.15 -17.91
CA ASP A 196 25.61 7.73 -18.07
C ASP A 196 24.39 6.94 -18.55
N ILE A 197 24.63 6.02 -19.49
CA ILE A 197 23.60 5.15 -20.05
C ILE A 197 22.95 4.24 -18.99
N ASN A 198 23.66 3.96 -17.89
CA ASN A 198 23.18 3.18 -16.76
C ASN A 198 22.00 3.85 -16.03
N GLY A 199 21.84 5.17 -16.12
CA GLY A 199 20.65 5.86 -15.61
C GLY A 199 19.37 5.34 -16.27
N TYR A 200 19.37 5.22 -17.60
CA TYR A 200 18.27 4.61 -18.37
C TYR A 200 18.09 3.12 -18.05
N VAL A 201 19.18 2.36 -17.94
CA VAL A 201 19.12 0.94 -17.61
C VAL A 201 18.48 0.72 -16.24
N ARG A 202 18.88 1.51 -15.23
CA ARG A 202 18.33 1.46 -13.86
C ARG A 202 16.85 1.82 -13.87
N ALA A 203 16.48 2.94 -14.47
CA ALA A 203 15.09 3.39 -14.54
C ALA A 203 14.18 2.35 -15.20
N LEU A 204 14.55 1.82 -16.36
CA LEU A 204 13.74 0.84 -17.07
C LEU A 204 13.66 -0.52 -16.36
N LYS A 205 14.72 -0.96 -15.67
CA LYS A 205 14.69 -2.16 -14.82
C LYS A 205 13.80 -2.01 -13.59
N MET A 206 13.66 -0.78 -13.09
CA MET A 206 12.72 -0.42 -12.01
C MET A 206 11.33 -0.07 -12.54
N SER A 207 10.97 -0.56 -13.74
CA SER A 207 9.67 -0.34 -14.38
C SER A 207 9.28 1.13 -14.56
N CYS A 208 10.24 2.05 -14.69
CA CYS A 208 9.95 3.45 -15.02
C CYS A 208 9.28 3.54 -16.39
N ARG A 209 8.17 4.29 -16.49
CA ARG A 209 7.30 4.43 -17.67
C ARG A 209 7.29 5.85 -18.26
N SER A 210 8.02 6.78 -17.66
CA SER A 210 8.29 8.10 -18.22
C SER A 210 9.74 8.48 -17.98
N ILE A 211 10.53 8.63 -19.04
CA ILE A 211 11.97 8.94 -18.98
C ILE A 211 12.31 10.17 -19.81
N GLU A 212 13.41 10.82 -19.47
CA GLU A 212 13.83 12.11 -20.03
C GLU A 212 15.10 12.00 -20.88
N LEU A 213 15.09 12.69 -22.02
CA LEU A 213 16.18 12.74 -22.99
C LEU A 213 16.40 14.20 -23.40
N ASP A 214 17.50 14.78 -22.91
CA ASP A 214 17.91 16.14 -23.29
C ASP A 214 18.91 16.07 -24.43
N VAL A 215 18.41 16.34 -25.63
CA VAL A 215 19.12 16.11 -26.89
C VAL A 215 19.72 17.41 -27.40
N CYS A 216 21.03 17.41 -27.56
CA CYS A 216 21.84 18.54 -28.01
C CYS A 216 22.54 18.22 -29.33
N ASP A 217 22.94 19.26 -30.07
CA ASP A 217 23.79 19.08 -31.24
C ASP A 217 25.13 18.45 -30.84
N GLY A 218 25.54 17.39 -31.55
CA GLY A 218 26.84 16.75 -31.37
C GLY A 218 27.77 16.90 -32.58
N PRO A 219 29.02 16.42 -32.46
CA PRO A 219 29.99 16.42 -33.56
C PRO A 219 29.55 15.49 -34.70
N ASP A 220 30.10 15.70 -35.90
CA ASP A 220 29.86 14.86 -37.07
C ASP A 220 28.39 14.68 -37.46
N ASN A 221 27.54 15.66 -37.10
CA ASN A 221 26.09 15.64 -37.34
C ASN A 221 25.36 14.47 -36.64
N GLU A 222 25.94 13.95 -35.55
CA GLU A 222 25.32 12.94 -34.68
C GLU A 222 24.85 13.59 -33.38
N PRO A 223 23.54 13.49 -33.03
CA PRO A 223 23.00 14.08 -31.82
C PRO A 223 23.52 13.39 -30.56
N ILE A 224 23.57 14.14 -29.47
CA ILE A 224 24.07 13.69 -28.17
C ILE A 224 23.07 13.98 -27.05
N ILE A 225 23.14 13.21 -25.96
CA ILE A 225 22.50 13.54 -24.68
C ILE A 225 23.50 14.33 -23.84
N CYS A 226 23.11 15.52 -23.39
CA CYS A 226 24.00 16.42 -22.66
C CYS A 226 23.31 17.08 -21.46
N ASN A 227 24.02 17.19 -20.33
CA ASN A 227 23.62 18.08 -19.24
C ASN A 227 24.12 19.50 -19.58
N ARG A 228 23.21 20.45 -19.82
CA ARG A 228 23.62 21.79 -20.29
C ARG A 228 24.33 22.63 -19.22
N ASN A 229 24.22 22.23 -17.94
CA ASN A 229 24.90 22.93 -16.85
C ASN A 229 26.39 22.59 -16.74
N ASN A 230 26.92 21.65 -17.53
CA ASN A 230 28.31 21.21 -17.42
C ASN A 230 28.91 20.56 -18.67
N MET A 231 30.24 20.49 -18.71
CA MET A 231 31.08 19.87 -19.75
C MET A 231 31.36 18.39 -19.45
N THR A 232 30.36 17.61 -19.03
CA THR A 232 30.54 16.15 -18.89
C THR A 232 30.59 15.48 -20.26
N SER A 233 31.22 14.29 -20.32
CA SER A 233 31.29 13.54 -21.58
C SER A 233 29.87 13.20 -22.05
N PRO A 234 29.43 13.70 -23.21
CA PRO A 234 28.08 13.50 -23.67
C PRO A 234 27.87 12.05 -24.14
N LEU A 235 26.64 11.56 -24.06
CA LEU A 235 26.29 10.23 -24.57
C LEU A 235 25.82 10.35 -26.02
N ALA A 236 26.24 9.43 -26.89
CA ALA A 236 25.66 9.37 -28.23
C ALA A 236 24.17 9.02 -28.15
N PHE A 237 23.30 9.87 -28.72
CA PHE A 237 21.85 9.69 -28.70
C PHE A 237 21.45 8.30 -29.23
N ARG A 238 22.09 7.88 -30.32
CA ARG A 238 21.89 6.57 -30.95
C ARG A 238 22.08 5.41 -29.96
N ASN A 239 23.13 5.44 -29.15
CA ASN A 239 23.42 4.37 -28.19
C ASN A 239 22.34 4.31 -27.10
N VAL A 240 21.89 5.48 -26.63
CA VAL A 240 20.84 5.61 -25.62
C VAL A 240 19.53 5.00 -26.13
N ILE A 241 19.05 5.37 -27.32
CA ILE A 241 17.80 4.83 -27.86
C ILE A 241 17.90 3.33 -28.23
N GLU A 242 19.08 2.82 -28.59
CA GLU A 242 19.30 1.38 -28.80
C GLU A 242 19.13 0.61 -27.49
N VAL A 243 19.60 1.15 -26.37
CA VAL A 243 19.38 0.58 -25.03
C VAL A 243 17.92 0.69 -24.61
N ILE A 244 17.29 1.85 -24.81
CA ILE A 244 15.86 2.03 -24.53
C ILE A 244 15.04 1.03 -25.33
N ASN A 245 15.33 0.82 -26.62
CA ASN A 245 14.58 -0.12 -27.45
C ASN A 245 14.65 -1.56 -26.92
N LYS A 246 15.80 -1.96 -26.36
CA LYS A 246 16.00 -3.30 -25.77
C LYS A 246 15.28 -3.45 -24.43
N LEU A 247 15.27 -2.41 -23.60
CA LEU A 247 14.80 -2.50 -22.20
C LEU A 247 13.40 -1.93 -21.97
N ALA A 248 12.85 -1.15 -22.91
CA ALA A 248 11.58 -0.44 -22.76
C ALA A 248 10.47 -1.33 -22.22
N PHE A 249 10.40 -2.58 -22.66
CA PHE A 249 9.36 -3.53 -22.27
C PHE A 249 9.88 -4.77 -21.53
N PHE A 250 11.07 -4.69 -20.93
CA PHE A 250 11.66 -5.83 -20.21
C PHE A 250 10.95 -6.10 -18.87
N ALA A 251 10.69 -5.05 -18.09
CA ALA A 251 10.06 -5.16 -16.77
C ALA A 251 8.53 -4.91 -16.80
N SER A 252 8.02 -4.34 -17.89
CA SER A 252 6.60 -3.98 -18.05
C SER A 252 6.22 -3.88 -19.52
N GLU A 253 5.08 -4.44 -19.92
CA GLU A 253 4.57 -4.37 -21.31
C GLU A 253 3.82 -3.06 -21.61
N TYR A 254 3.53 -2.26 -20.59
CA TYR A 254 2.77 -1.02 -20.70
C TYR A 254 3.58 0.11 -21.34
N PRO A 255 2.92 1.13 -21.93
CA PRO A 255 3.57 2.17 -22.72
C PRO A 255 4.71 2.89 -21.99
N LEU A 256 5.69 3.34 -22.77
CA LEU A 256 6.80 4.17 -22.30
C LEU A 256 6.66 5.58 -22.89
N ILE A 257 6.65 6.60 -22.04
CA ILE A 257 6.65 8.02 -22.44
C ILE A 257 8.11 8.51 -22.48
N LEU A 258 8.53 9.05 -23.63
CA LEU A 258 9.82 9.70 -23.82
C LEU A 258 9.61 11.22 -23.80
N CYS A 259 10.08 11.86 -22.74
CA CYS A 259 10.12 13.32 -22.61
C CYS A 259 11.38 13.82 -23.31
N LEU A 260 11.20 14.48 -24.47
CA LEU A 260 12.32 14.94 -25.30
C LEU A 260 12.55 16.44 -25.08
N GLY A 261 13.64 16.78 -24.39
CA GLY A 261 14.22 18.13 -24.36
C GLY A 261 14.98 18.36 -25.65
N ASN A 262 14.55 19.33 -26.47
CA ASN A 262 15.08 19.51 -27.82
C ASN A 262 15.91 20.79 -27.94
N HIS A 263 17.23 20.63 -28.01
CA HIS A 263 18.18 21.71 -28.23
C HIS A 263 18.99 21.55 -29.51
N CYS A 264 18.55 20.67 -30.41
CA CYS A 264 19.21 20.40 -31.67
C CYS A 264 18.87 21.46 -32.73
N SER A 265 19.83 21.75 -33.60
CA SER A 265 19.58 22.39 -34.90
C SER A 265 18.56 21.58 -35.71
N VAL A 266 17.84 22.25 -36.62
CA VAL A 266 16.87 21.59 -37.52
C VAL A 266 17.51 20.42 -38.29
N GLN A 267 18.79 20.55 -38.65
CA GLN A 267 19.53 19.48 -39.33
C GLN A 267 19.68 18.23 -38.46
N GLN A 268 20.11 18.37 -37.20
CA GLN A 268 20.24 17.23 -36.30
C GLN A 268 18.91 16.72 -35.76
N GLN A 269 17.86 17.56 -35.68
CA GLN A 269 16.49 17.09 -35.39
C GLN A 269 16.03 16.04 -36.40
N LYS A 270 16.37 16.21 -37.70
CA LYS A 270 16.07 15.18 -38.71
C LYS A 270 16.83 13.88 -38.46
N VAL A 271 18.07 13.96 -37.98
CA VAL A 271 18.86 12.78 -37.59
C VAL A 271 18.25 12.08 -36.37
N VAL A 272 17.81 12.83 -35.36
CA VAL A 272 17.04 12.31 -34.22
C VAL A 272 15.82 11.52 -34.69
N VAL A 273 15.02 12.10 -35.60
CA VAL A 273 13.83 11.44 -36.16
C VAL A 273 14.18 10.17 -36.93
N GLN A 274 15.22 10.21 -37.76
CA GLN A 274 15.69 9.04 -38.51
C GLN A 274 16.08 7.91 -37.57
N HIS A 275 16.86 8.22 -36.53
CA HIS A 275 17.29 7.29 -35.50
C HIS A 275 16.09 6.68 -34.75
N MET A 276 15.14 7.50 -34.28
CA MET A 276 13.94 7.03 -33.59
C MET A 276 13.08 6.11 -34.46
N LYS A 277 12.78 6.52 -35.71
CA LYS A 277 11.98 5.71 -36.64
C LYS A 277 12.67 4.39 -36.98
N ARG A 278 13.99 4.41 -37.21
CA ARG A 278 14.77 3.22 -37.57
C ARG A 278 14.90 2.23 -36.42
N ILE A 279 15.14 2.72 -35.20
CA ILE A 279 15.47 1.87 -34.05
C ILE A 279 14.22 1.39 -33.32
N PHE A 280 13.25 2.27 -33.08
CA PHE A 280 11.99 1.86 -32.41
C PHE A 280 11.01 1.18 -33.37
N GLY A 281 11.03 1.52 -34.67
CA GLY A 281 10.17 0.90 -35.67
C GLY A 281 8.69 0.96 -35.29
N ASN A 282 8.04 -0.21 -35.23
CA ASN A 282 6.62 -0.35 -34.89
C ASN A 282 6.27 -0.07 -33.42
N LYS A 283 7.27 0.05 -32.53
CA LYS A 283 7.06 0.45 -31.13
C LYS A 283 6.74 1.95 -31.03
N LEU A 284 7.23 2.78 -31.95
CA LEU A 284 6.97 4.22 -31.92
C LEU A 284 5.50 4.52 -32.28
N TYR A 285 4.81 5.27 -31.43
CA TYR A 285 3.40 5.64 -31.64
C TYR A 285 3.29 7.02 -32.31
N THR A 286 2.68 7.06 -33.50
CA THR A 286 2.55 8.28 -34.31
C THR A 286 1.12 8.51 -34.82
N GLU A 287 0.13 7.75 -34.34
CA GLU A 287 -1.26 7.92 -34.77
C GLU A 287 -1.84 9.23 -34.22
N ALA A 288 -2.54 9.99 -35.07
CA ALA A 288 -3.14 11.25 -34.67
C ALA A 288 -4.31 11.02 -33.68
N PRO A 289 -4.49 11.89 -32.68
CA PRO A 289 -5.64 11.82 -31.79
C PRO A 289 -6.95 12.08 -32.55
N LEU A 290 -8.03 11.41 -32.14
CA LEU A 290 -9.36 11.54 -32.74
C LEU A 290 -10.14 12.65 -32.05
N SER A 291 -10.66 13.62 -32.82
CA SER A 291 -11.43 14.73 -32.25
C SER A 291 -12.76 14.32 -31.62
N SER A 292 -13.25 13.10 -31.88
CA SER A 292 -14.47 12.54 -31.28
C SER A 292 -14.28 12.01 -29.86
N GLU A 293 -13.04 11.77 -29.45
CA GLU A 293 -12.72 11.24 -28.13
C GLU A 293 -12.59 12.36 -27.10
N ALA A 294 -12.86 12.04 -25.84
CA ALA A 294 -12.70 12.99 -24.73
C ALA A 294 -11.47 12.71 -23.85
N TYR A 295 -10.85 11.53 -24.03
CA TYR A 295 -9.82 10.96 -23.15
C TYR A 295 -8.69 10.30 -23.92
N LEU A 296 -7.52 10.19 -23.28
CA LEU A 296 -6.40 9.43 -23.80
C LEU A 296 -6.71 7.93 -23.86
N PRO A 297 -6.09 7.17 -24.79
CA PRO A 297 -6.18 5.72 -24.80
C PRO A 297 -5.69 5.10 -23.48
N SER A 298 -6.10 3.87 -23.22
CA SER A 298 -5.70 3.15 -22.01
C SER A 298 -4.29 2.58 -22.10
N PRO A 299 -3.62 2.30 -20.95
CA PRO A 299 -2.37 1.55 -20.92
C PRO A 299 -2.47 0.23 -21.69
N GLU A 300 -3.58 -0.48 -21.57
CA GLU A 300 -3.83 -1.75 -22.28
C GLU A 300 -3.79 -1.58 -23.81
N LYS A 301 -4.47 -0.54 -24.34
CA LYS A 301 -4.51 -0.26 -25.79
C LYS A 301 -3.14 0.18 -26.33
N LEU A 302 -2.28 0.71 -25.47
CA LEU A 302 -0.96 1.24 -25.80
C LEU A 302 0.19 0.30 -25.41
N LYS A 303 -0.09 -0.97 -25.11
CA LYS A 303 0.94 -1.98 -24.84
C LYS A 303 2.01 -2.02 -25.93
N MET A 304 3.25 -2.15 -25.50
CA MET A 304 4.44 -2.20 -26.35
C MET A 304 4.66 -0.94 -27.21
N LYS A 305 4.08 0.21 -26.82
CA LYS A 305 4.23 1.49 -27.51
C LYS A 305 5.12 2.47 -26.76
N ILE A 306 5.89 3.22 -27.54
CA ILE A 306 6.74 4.33 -27.11
C ILE A 306 6.11 5.62 -27.63
N ILE A 307 5.76 6.51 -26.70
CA ILE A 307 5.04 7.76 -26.96
C ILE A 307 6.02 8.91 -26.76
N VAL A 308 6.09 9.83 -27.72
CA VAL A 308 6.97 11.00 -27.62
C VAL A 308 6.19 12.18 -27.04
N LYS A 309 6.67 12.71 -25.91
CA LYS A 309 6.24 13.98 -25.33
C LYS A 309 7.15 15.09 -25.86
N GLY A 310 6.54 16.14 -26.41
CA GLY A 310 7.29 17.23 -27.01
C GLY A 310 6.41 18.36 -27.54
N LYS A 311 7.05 19.36 -28.16
CA LYS A 311 6.37 20.46 -28.84
C LYS A 311 5.86 20.00 -30.22
N LYS A 312 4.81 20.65 -30.70
CA LYS A 312 4.19 20.37 -32.00
C LYS A 312 3.92 21.67 -32.75
N LEU A 313 4.24 21.71 -34.04
CA LEU A 313 3.92 22.82 -34.93
C LEU A 313 2.39 22.94 -35.11
N PRO A 314 1.87 24.15 -35.40
CA PRO A 314 0.48 24.34 -35.81
C PRO A 314 0.13 23.49 -37.03
N CYS A 315 -1.13 23.05 -37.11
CA CYS A 315 -1.62 22.18 -38.18
C CYS A 315 -1.83 22.93 -39.51
N ASN A 316 -0.75 23.44 -40.11
CA ASN A 316 -0.73 23.97 -41.48
C ASN A 316 0.10 23.05 -42.37
N GLN A 317 -0.47 22.59 -43.49
CA GLN A 317 0.14 21.55 -44.33
C GLN A 317 1.46 22.00 -44.99
N ASP A 318 1.68 23.31 -45.18
CA ASP A 318 2.81 23.87 -45.93
C ASP A 318 4.04 24.25 -45.08
N VAL A 319 3.97 24.13 -43.75
CA VAL A 319 5.07 24.54 -42.85
C VAL A 319 6.03 23.37 -42.63
N LEU A 320 7.25 23.43 -43.19
CA LEU A 320 8.31 22.41 -43.03
C LEU A 320 9.11 22.57 -41.74
N GLU A 321 9.17 23.80 -41.22
CA GLU A 321 9.84 24.19 -39.99
C GLU A 321 9.18 25.46 -39.44
N GLY A 322 9.21 25.65 -38.13
CA GLY A 322 8.64 26.85 -37.51
C GLY A 322 9.10 27.04 -36.08
N GLU A 323 8.84 28.22 -35.55
CA GLU A 323 9.20 28.59 -34.18
C GLU A 323 8.16 28.08 -33.19
N VAL A 324 8.64 27.46 -32.11
CA VAL A 324 7.84 27.04 -30.96
C VAL A 324 8.46 27.58 -29.68
N THR A 325 7.65 27.71 -28.63
CA THR A 325 8.13 28.16 -27.33
C THR A 325 9.15 27.18 -26.74
N ASP A 326 10.31 27.71 -26.40
CA ASP A 326 11.34 27.10 -25.56
C ASP A 326 10.84 27.14 -24.11
N GLU A 327 10.07 26.12 -23.77
CA GLU A 327 9.63 25.85 -22.39
C GLU A 327 10.56 24.83 -21.73
N ASP A 328 11.82 24.72 -22.16
CA ASP A 328 12.76 23.84 -21.51
C ASP A 328 12.90 24.22 -20.04
N GLU A 329 12.87 23.19 -19.21
CA GLU A 329 12.75 23.27 -17.76
C GLU A 329 13.91 24.10 -17.18
N GLU A 330 15.10 24.00 -17.80
CA GLU A 330 16.33 24.74 -17.51
C GLU A 330 16.38 26.19 -18.04
N ALA A 331 15.66 26.48 -19.13
CA ALA A 331 15.60 27.82 -19.72
C ALA A 331 14.77 28.80 -18.86
N GLU A 332 13.82 28.29 -18.07
CA GLU A 332 13.11 29.09 -17.07
C GLU A 332 13.99 29.52 -15.89
N ILE A 333 14.94 28.69 -15.47
CA ILE A 333 15.90 29.01 -14.39
C ILE A 333 16.95 30.01 -14.85
N SER A 334 17.46 29.84 -16.07
CA SER A 334 18.38 30.81 -16.69
C SER A 334 17.77 32.22 -16.71
N ARG A 335 16.46 32.32 -17.02
CA ARG A 335 15.70 33.58 -16.98
C ARG A 335 15.52 34.17 -15.58
N ARG A 336 15.47 33.35 -14.52
CA ARG A 336 15.34 33.82 -13.13
C ARG A 336 16.69 34.25 -12.53
N LEU A 337 17.80 33.71 -13.04
CA LEU A 337 19.17 34.03 -12.60
C LEU A 337 19.81 35.17 -13.39
N SER A 338 19.38 35.43 -14.64
CA SER A 338 19.79 36.60 -15.41
C SER A 338 19.02 37.85 -14.96
N GLU A 339 19.71 38.98 -14.74
CA GLU A 339 19.09 40.29 -14.42
C GLU A 339 18.27 40.90 -15.59
N ASP A 340 18.15 40.20 -16.74
CA ASP A 340 17.36 40.63 -17.89
C ASP A 340 15.86 40.36 -17.69
N PHE A 341 15.11 41.41 -17.36
CA PHE A 341 13.65 41.43 -17.17
C PHE A 341 12.81 41.22 -18.44
N SER A 342 13.39 40.78 -19.56
CA SER A 342 12.61 40.54 -20.78
C SER A 342 11.77 39.25 -20.63
N ARG A 343 10.45 39.43 -20.50
CA ARG A 343 9.45 38.38 -20.26
C ARG A 343 9.07 37.58 -21.52
N GLU A 344 9.73 37.78 -22.66
CA GLU A 344 9.34 37.09 -23.88
C GLU A 344 9.79 35.63 -23.85
N PRO A 345 8.90 34.68 -24.19
CA PRO A 345 9.26 33.28 -24.26
C PRO A 345 10.31 33.11 -25.36
N LYS A 346 11.44 32.50 -25.02
CA LYS A 346 12.46 32.14 -26.00
C LYS A 346 11.83 31.18 -27.02
N LEU A 347 12.18 31.33 -28.29
CA LEU A 347 11.66 30.49 -29.36
C LEU A 347 12.77 29.57 -29.86
N ILE A 348 12.42 28.32 -30.15
CA ILE A 348 13.28 27.33 -30.79
C ILE A 348 12.66 26.89 -32.13
N TRP A 349 13.52 26.61 -33.10
CA TRP A 349 13.10 26.09 -34.39
C TRP A 349 12.80 24.61 -34.30
N LEU A 350 11.62 24.19 -34.74
CA LEU A 350 11.18 22.80 -34.75
C LEU A 350 10.91 22.34 -36.19
N CYS A 351 11.48 21.20 -36.59
CA CYS A 351 11.21 20.60 -37.88
C CYS A 351 9.88 19.83 -37.86
N LYS A 352 9.18 19.83 -39.00
CA LYS A 352 7.91 19.11 -39.15
C LYS A 352 8.03 17.61 -38.82
N GLU A 353 9.12 17.00 -39.24
CA GLU A 353 9.36 15.56 -39.05
C GLU A 353 9.41 15.16 -37.56
N LEU A 354 9.98 16.01 -36.69
CA LEU A 354 10.03 15.78 -35.24
C LEU A 354 8.68 16.13 -34.59
N SER A 355 8.05 17.23 -35.02
CA SER A 355 6.69 17.60 -34.62
C SER A 355 5.66 16.50 -34.91
N ASP A 356 5.82 15.77 -36.02
CA ASP A 356 4.92 14.68 -36.41
C ASP A 356 5.07 13.42 -35.55
N LEU A 357 6.18 13.26 -34.82
CA LEU A 357 6.32 12.17 -33.83
C LEU A 357 5.49 12.41 -32.57
N VAL A 358 5.16 13.66 -32.25
CA VAL A 358 4.35 14.03 -31.08
C VAL A 358 2.87 13.87 -31.42
N SER A 359 2.22 12.91 -30.76
CA SER A 359 0.81 12.53 -30.99
C SER A 359 -0.07 12.77 -29.76
N LEU A 360 0.09 11.93 -28.72
CA LEU A 360 -0.78 11.90 -27.54
C LEU A 360 -0.30 12.79 -26.38
N CYS A 361 0.95 13.27 -26.42
CA CYS A 361 1.60 14.01 -25.33
C CYS A 361 2.15 15.34 -25.85
N LYS A 362 1.28 16.19 -26.39
CA LYS A 362 1.66 17.53 -26.85
C LYS A 362 1.88 18.45 -25.65
N SER A 363 3.09 18.97 -25.51
CA SER A 363 3.46 19.91 -24.45
C SER A 363 2.89 21.30 -24.70
N ILE A 364 2.07 21.81 -23.79
CA ILE A 364 1.56 23.18 -23.81
C ILE A 364 1.87 23.90 -22.49
N GLN A 365 1.85 25.23 -22.52
CA GLN A 365 1.98 26.05 -21.33
C GLN A 365 0.66 26.07 -20.55
N TYR A 366 0.73 25.85 -19.24
CA TYR A 366 -0.40 26.05 -18.35
C TYR A 366 -0.79 27.53 -18.28
N LYS A 367 -2.09 27.82 -18.31
CA LYS A 367 -2.63 29.18 -18.15
C LYS A 367 -3.39 29.30 -16.84
N ASP A 368 -4.53 28.63 -16.77
CA ASP A 368 -5.40 28.53 -15.62
C ASP A 368 -6.38 27.37 -15.82
N PHE A 369 -7.01 26.88 -14.74
CA PHE A 369 -7.93 25.75 -14.81
C PHE A 369 -9.17 26.02 -15.66
N GLU A 370 -9.75 27.23 -15.62
CA GLU A 370 -10.98 27.56 -16.34
C GLU A 370 -10.77 27.52 -17.86
N THR A 371 -9.70 28.16 -18.32
CA THR A 371 -9.30 28.19 -19.73
C THR A 371 -8.95 26.79 -20.22
N SER A 372 -8.20 26.03 -19.40
CA SER A 372 -7.75 24.69 -19.77
C SER A 372 -8.95 23.74 -19.92
N MET A 373 -9.87 23.71 -18.96
CA MET A 373 -11.07 22.87 -19.04
C MET A 373 -11.96 23.18 -20.26
N LYS A 374 -11.94 24.41 -20.76
CA LYS A 374 -12.73 24.85 -21.93
C LYS A 374 -12.06 24.59 -23.28
N SER A 375 -10.73 24.70 -23.35
CA SER A 375 -10.01 24.79 -24.62
C SER A 375 -8.86 23.81 -24.82
N GLN A 376 -8.35 23.18 -23.75
CA GLN A 376 -7.28 22.20 -23.83
C GLN A 376 -7.83 20.89 -24.39
N ASN A 377 -7.10 20.32 -25.35
CA ASN A 377 -7.41 19.01 -25.89
C ASN A 377 -6.90 17.91 -24.96
N TYR A 378 -7.55 16.75 -24.96
CA TYR A 378 -7.21 15.67 -24.03
C TYR A 378 -5.80 15.07 -24.26
N TRP A 379 -5.22 15.27 -25.44
CA TRP A 379 -3.85 14.87 -25.80
C TRP A 379 -2.80 15.96 -25.55
N GLU A 380 -3.22 17.09 -24.97
CA GLU A 380 -2.32 18.15 -24.52
C GLU A 380 -2.04 17.98 -23.04
N MET A 381 -0.79 18.22 -22.63
CA MET A 381 -0.33 18.07 -21.26
C MET A 381 0.54 19.24 -20.82
N CYS A 382 0.50 19.52 -19.52
CA CYS A 382 1.28 20.59 -18.89
C CYS A 382 2.39 20.00 -18.02
N SER A 383 3.54 20.66 -18.00
CA SER A 383 4.64 20.36 -17.07
C SER A 383 4.75 21.51 -16.06
N PHE A 384 4.85 21.18 -14.78
CA PHE A 384 4.86 22.13 -13.67
C PHE A 384 6.15 21.96 -12.88
N SER A 385 6.86 23.07 -12.64
CA SER A 385 7.96 23.05 -11.67
C SER A 385 7.43 22.71 -10.28
N GLU A 386 8.25 22.07 -9.44
CA GLU A 386 7.92 21.77 -8.04
C GLU A 386 7.31 22.98 -7.31
N ALA A 387 7.87 24.18 -7.49
CA ALA A 387 7.39 25.39 -6.84
C ALA A 387 5.99 25.83 -7.31
N GLU A 388 5.73 25.72 -8.61
CA GLU A 388 4.41 26.05 -9.16
C GLU A 388 3.36 25.00 -8.77
N ALA A 389 3.69 23.72 -8.92
CA ALA A 389 2.81 22.62 -8.52
C ALA A 389 2.48 22.68 -7.03
N SER A 390 3.46 23.01 -6.18
CA SER A 390 3.26 23.15 -4.73
C SER A 390 2.35 24.32 -4.39
N ARG A 391 2.49 25.46 -5.09
CA ARG A 391 1.58 26.61 -4.92
C ARG A 391 0.15 26.21 -5.29
N ILE A 392 -0.03 25.55 -6.44
CA ILE A 392 -1.35 25.12 -6.93
C ILE A 392 -1.97 24.08 -5.99
N ALA A 393 -1.21 23.08 -5.55
CA ALA A 393 -1.67 22.04 -4.63
C ALA A 393 -2.15 22.61 -3.28
N ASN A 394 -1.54 23.70 -2.82
CA ASN A 394 -1.94 24.37 -1.58
C ASN A 394 -3.11 25.34 -1.75
N GLU A 395 -3.13 26.12 -2.83
CA GLU A 395 -4.15 27.16 -3.05
C GLU A 395 -5.43 26.63 -3.70
N TYR A 396 -5.32 25.65 -4.61
CA TYR A 396 -6.42 25.14 -5.45
C TYR A 396 -6.38 23.60 -5.58
N PRO A 397 -6.36 22.83 -4.46
CA PRO A 397 -6.28 21.37 -4.52
C PRO A 397 -7.46 20.72 -5.26
N GLU A 398 -8.68 21.23 -5.10
CA GLU A 398 -9.87 20.67 -5.76
C GLU A 398 -9.79 20.78 -7.29
N ASP A 399 -9.44 21.98 -7.76
CA ASP A 399 -9.35 22.25 -9.20
C ASP A 399 -8.23 21.42 -9.84
N PHE A 400 -7.12 21.21 -9.11
CA PHE A 400 -6.02 20.40 -9.63
C PHE A 400 -6.40 18.93 -9.77
N VAL A 401 -7.10 18.36 -8.79
CA VAL A 401 -7.66 17.00 -8.88
C VAL A 401 -8.60 16.90 -10.07
N ASN A 402 -9.50 17.89 -10.23
CA ASN A 402 -10.48 17.88 -11.31
C ASN A 402 -9.82 18.00 -12.70
N TYR A 403 -8.81 18.86 -12.84
CA TYR A 403 -7.99 18.97 -14.04
C TYR A 403 -7.35 17.63 -14.42
N ASN A 404 -6.79 16.95 -13.43
CA ASN A 404 -6.09 15.68 -13.61
C ASN A 404 -7.02 14.49 -13.91
N LYS A 405 -8.35 14.62 -13.83
CA LYS A 405 -9.28 13.59 -14.34
C LYS A 405 -9.10 13.40 -15.84
N ARG A 406 -8.95 14.50 -16.57
CA ARG A 406 -8.91 14.50 -18.04
C ARG A 406 -7.50 14.65 -18.63
N PHE A 407 -6.68 15.51 -18.03
CA PHE A 407 -5.38 15.88 -18.58
C PHE A 407 -4.24 15.24 -17.79
N LEU A 408 -3.12 14.99 -18.47
CA LEU A 408 -1.88 14.57 -17.82
C LEU A 408 -1.12 15.79 -17.30
N SER A 409 -0.62 15.68 -16.07
CA SER A 409 0.29 16.63 -15.44
C SER A 409 1.64 15.98 -15.16
N ARG A 410 2.72 16.62 -15.62
CA ARG A 410 4.09 16.28 -15.21
C ARG A 410 4.56 17.26 -14.14
N VAL A 411 5.07 16.76 -13.03
CA VAL A 411 5.73 17.56 -11.98
C VAL A 411 7.19 17.13 -11.91
N TYR A 412 8.11 18.08 -11.82
CA TYR A 412 9.55 17.82 -11.77
C TYR A 412 10.26 18.60 -10.67
N PRO A 413 11.41 18.09 -10.18
CA PRO A 413 12.17 18.72 -9.09
C PRO A 413 12.61 20.15 -9.44
N SER A 414 12.62 21.03 -8.44
CA SER A 414 13.19 22.36 -8.58
C SER A 414 14.68 22.26 -8.89
N ALA A 415 15.18 23.06 -9.84
CA ALA A 415 16.62 23.13 -10.10
C ALA A 415 17.46 23.71 -8.97
N MET A 416 16.82 24.27 -7.92
CA MET A 416 17.53 24.61 -6.68
C MET A 416 18.05 23.35 -5.95
N ARG A 417 17.53 22.15 -6.30
CA ARG A 417 17.99 20.84 -5.83
C ARG A 417 19.23 20.40 -6.59
N ILE A 418 20.29 21.19 -6.45
CA ILE A 418 21.60 20.99 -7.10
C ILE A 418 22.17 19.60 -6.79
N ASP A 419 21.94 19.12 -5.56
CA ASP A 419 22.34 17.81 -5.06
C ASP A 419 21.50 16.63 -5.61
N SER A 420 20.60 16.90 -6.56
CA SER A 420 19.62 15.93 -7.07
C SER A 420 18.68 15.39 -6.00
N SER A 421 18.47 16.12 -4.88
CA SER A 421 17.44 15.75 -3.90
C SER A 421 16.06 15.64 -4.54
N ASN A 422 15.15 14.93 -3.88
CA ASN A 422 13.81 14.67 -4.39
C ASN A 422 12.75 15.48 -3.65
N LEU A 423 11.71 15.89 -4.38
CA LEU A 423 10.44 16.36 -3.82
C LEU A 423 9.68 15.21 -3.15
N ASN A 424 8.69 15.54 -2.32
CA ASN A 424 7.76 14.53 -1.81
C ASN A 424 6.73 14.17 -2.89
N PRO A 425 6.71 12.93 -3.42
CA PRO A 425 5.77 12.59 -4.49
C PRO A 425 4.31 12.58 -4.02
N GLN A 426 4.07 12.30 -2.73
CA GLN A 426 2.73 12.18 -2.16
C GLN A 426 1.93 13.49 -2.28
N ASP A 427 2.58 14.64 -2.11
CA ASP A 427 1.93 15.96 -2.17
C ASP A 427 1.23 16.20 -3.52
N PHE A 428 1.81 15.65 -4.59
CA PHE A 428 1.30 15.79 -5.95
C PHE A 428 0.37 14.63 -6.34
N TRP A 429 0.62 13.42 -5.84
CA TRP A 429 -0.32 12.31 -5.99
C TRP A 429 -1.66 12.58 -5.31
N ASN A 430 -1.65 13.27 -4.16
CA ASN A 430 -2.84 13.79 -3.49
C ASN A 430 -3.68 14.72 -4.39
N CYS A 431 -3.06 15.40 -5.35
CA CYS A 431 -3.73 16.24 -6.34
C CYS A 431 -4.00 15.52 -7.67
N GLY A 432 -3.66 14.23 -7.78
CA GLY A 432 -3.90 13.41 -8.95
C GLY A 432 -2.86 13.55 -10.06
N CYS A 433 -1.75 14.26 -9.83
CA CYS A 433 -0.68 14.40 -10.80
C CYS A 433 -0.11 13.01 -11.14
N GLN A 434 -0.07 12.69 -12.43
CA GLN A 434 0.23 11.34 -12.90
C GLN A 434 1.73 11.09 -13.02
N ILE A 435 2.47 12.06 -13.57
CA ILE A 435 3.89 11.93 -13.89
C ILE A 435 4.68 12.79 -12.91
N VAL A 436 4.92 12.26 -11.72
CA VAL A 436 5.72 12.93 -10.69
C VAL A 436 7.16 12.42 -10.83
N ALA A 437 7.99 13.16 -11.56
CA ALA A 437 9.30 12.73 -11.98
C ALA A 437 10.33 12.86 -10.85
N MET A 438 11.09 11.79 -10.61
CA MET A 438 12.05 11.70 -9.51
C MET A 438 13.49 11.56 -10.03
N ASN A 439 14.46 12.07 -9.27
CA ASN A 439 15.89 11.83 -9.47
C ASN A 439 16.24 10.44 -8.93
N TYR A 440 16.29 9.44 -9.82
CA TYR A 440 16.49 8.01 -9.49
C TYR A 440 17.88 7.68 -8.92
N GLN A 441 18.84 8.55 -9.15
CA GLN A 441 20.19 8.41 -8.63
C GLN A 441 20.31 8.74 -7.15
N THR A 442 19.32 9.44 -6.58
CA THR A 442 19.36 9.94 -5.21
C THR A 442 18.49 9.07 -4.29
N PRO A 443 19.10 8.16 -3.50
CA PRO A 443 18.39 7.42 -2.47
C PRO A 443 17.86 8.34 -1.36
N GLY A 444 16.89 7.83 -0.60
CA GLY A 444 16.35 8.50 0.57
C GLY A 444 14.82 8.36 0.69
N PRO A 445 14.22 8.99 1.71
CA PRO A 445 12.81 8.78 2.05
C PRO A 445 11.84 8.99 0.88
N MET A 446 12.08 10.02 0.06
CA MET A 446 11.20 10.32 -1.07
C MET A 446 11.27 9.25 -2.17
N MET A 447 12.45 8.66 -2.39
CA MET A 447 12.62 7.55 -3.33
C MET A 447 12.12 6.22 -2.74
N ASP A 448 12.17 6.05 -1.42
CA ASP A 448 11.53 4.93 -0.71
C ASP A 448 10.01 4.93 -0.93
N LEU A 449 9.36 6.09 -0.72
CA LEU A 449 7.92 6.29 -0.98
C LEU A 449 7.59 6.02 -2.44
N HIS A 450 8.38 6.58 -3.36
CA HIS A 450 8.19 6.39 -4.77
C HIS A 450 8.29 4.91 -5.18
N THR A 451 9.35 4.22 -4.74
CA THR A 451 9.55 2.81 -5.07
C THR A 451 8.47 1.94 -4.44
N GLY A 452 8.13 2.17 -3.17
CA GLY A 452 7.08 1.44 -2.45
C GLY A 452 5.71 1.55 -3.14
N TRP A 453 5.34 2.75 -3.59
CA TRP A 453 4.08 2.99 -4.31
C TRP A 453 3.97 2.20 -5.61
N PHE A 454 5.07 2.07 -6.36
CA PHE A 454 5.09 1.37 -7.65
C PHE A 454 5.38 -0.13 -7.55
N LEU A 455 5.50 -0.71 -6.34
CA LEU A 455 5.50 -2.16 -6.16
C LEU A 455 4.11 -2.78 -6.43
N GLN A 456 3.05 -1.97 -6.36
CA GLN A 456 1.67 -2.41 -6.60
C GLN A 456 1.46 -2.86 -8.04
N ASN A 457 0.35 -3.58 -8.25
CA ASN A 457 -0.16 -3.91 -9.58
C ASN A 457 0.92 -4.59 -10.45
N GLY A 458 1.60 -5.58 -9.89
CA GLY A 458 2.65 -6.35 -10.53
C GLY A 458 3.92 -5.56 -10.82
N GLY A 459 4.13 -4.42 -10.15
CA GLY A 459 5.31 -3.60 -10.37
C GLY A 459 5.39 -3.01 -11.79
N CYS A 460 4.24 -2.85 -12.47
CA CYS A 460 4.21 -2.57 -13.89
C CYS A 460 4.46 -1.10 -14.26
N GLY A 461 4.62 -0.23 -13.26
CA GLY A 461 4.85 1.21 -13.41
C GLY A 461 3.60 2.06 -13.69
N TYR A 462 2.41 1.46 -13.65
CA TYR A 462 1.11 2.13 -13.73
C TYR A 462 0.24 1.69 -12.55
N VAL A 463 -0.23 2.64 -11.76
CA VAL A 463 -1.11 2.39 -10.60
C VAL A 463 -2.39 3.20 -10.78
N LEU A 464 -3.54 2.52 -10.81
CA LEU A 464 -4.84 3.14 -10.98
C LEU A 464 -5.14 4.05 -9.79
N ARG A 465 -5.58 5.28 -10.07
CA ARG A 465 -5.93 6.25 -9.01
C ARG A 465 -7.25 5.87 -8.32
N PRO A 466 -7.47 6.35 -7.08
CA PRO A 466 -8.75 6.18 -6.39
C PRO A 466 -9.94 6.66 -7.23
N SER A 467 -11.08 5.99 -7.08
CA SER A 467 -12.31 6.29 -7.85
C SER A 467 -12.73 7.77 -7.75
N VAL A 468 -12.61 8.35 -6.56
CA VAL A 468 -12.93 9.76 -6.27
C VAL A 468 -12.10 10.76 -7.09
N MET A 469 -10.96 10.34 -7.64
CA MET A 469 -10.04 11.14 -8.47
C MET A 469 -10.19 10.84 -9.98
N ARG A 470 -11.17 10.02 -10.37
CA ARG A 470 -11.41 9.60 -11.75
C ARG A 470 -12.82 9.90 -12.23
N ASP A 471 -13.80 9.70 -11.36
CA ASP A 471 -15.21 9.91 -11.70
C ASP A 471 -15.49 11.37 -12.11
N GLU A 472 -16.22 11.58 -13.20
CA GLU A 472 -16.52 12.93 -13.72
C GLU A 472 -17.27 13.78 -12.69
N VAL A 473 -18.31 13.21 -12.06
CA VAL A 473 -19.14 13.88 -11.04
C VAL A 473 -18.73 13.41 -9.64
N SER A 474 -17.53 13.80 -9.22
CA SER A 474 -17.02 13.58 -7.86
C SER A 474 -16.37 14.84 -7.31
N TYR A 475 -16.50 15.06 -6.01
CA TYR A 475 -15.77 16.10 -5.27
C TYR A 475 -14.73 15.47 -4.34
N PHE A 476 -13.47 15.87 -4.51
CA PHE A 476 -12.37 15.49 -3.62
C PHE A 476 -11.40 16.66 -3.46
N SER A 477 -10.88 16.82 -2.25
CA SER A 477 -9.82 17.77 -1.91
C SER A 477 -8.77 17.07 -1.08
N ALA A 478 -7.50 17.21 -1.45
CA ALA A 478 -6.38 16.68 -0.68
C ALA A 478 -6.41 17.16 0.79
N ASN A 479 -6.87 18.39 1.04
CA ASN A 479 -6.89 19.02 2.36
C ASN A 479 -8.14 18.69 3.19
N THR A 480 -8.94 17.70 2.77
CA THR A 480 -10.15 17.27 3.49
C THR A 480 -9.78 16.72 4.87
N LYS A 481 -10.29 17.35 5.94
CA LYS A 481 -10.04 16.95 7.34
C LYS A 481 -11.05 15.91 7.90
N GLY A 482 -12.00 15.48 7.08
CA GLY A 482 -13.10 14.59 7.47
C GLY A 482 -13.18 13.33 6.61
N ILE A 483 -14.26 12.57 6.79
CA ILE A 483 -14.53 11.37 5.98
C ILE A 483 -14.67 11.79 4.52
N VAL A 484 -13.89 11.14 3.65
CA VAL A 484 -14.00 11.32 2.20
C VAL A 484 -15.24 10.56 1.73
N PRO A 485 -16.22 11.24 1.10
CA PRO A 485 -17.37 10.55 0.55
C PRO A 485 -16.90 9.53 -0.49
N GLY A 486 -17.13 8.24 -0.23
CA GLY A 486 -16.84 7.15 -1.16
C GLY A 486 -15.80 6.18 -0.74
N VAL A 487 -15.15 6.50 0.36
CA VAL A 487 -14.08 5.69 0.89
C VAL A 487 -14.45 5.29 2.29
N SER A 488 -14.28 4.00 2.60
CA SER A 488 -14.48 3.48 3.95
C SER A 488 -13.21 3.74 4.75
N PRO A 489 -13.23 4.62 5.77
CA PRO A 489 -12.06 4.84 6.59
C PRO A 489 -11.67 3.56 7.33
N GLN A 490 -10.38 3.35 7.52
CA GLN A 490 -9.83 2.20 8.22
C GLN A 490 -9.11 2.64 9.49
N VAL A 491 -8.98 1.70 10.42
CA VAL A 491 -8.14 1.78 11.61
C VAL A 491 -7.11 0.68 11.47
N LEU A 492 -5.85 1.11 11.39
CA LEU A 492 -4.69 0.26 11.29
C LEU A 492 -4.07 0.09 12.67
N HIS A 493 -4.03 -1.14 13.14
CA HIS A 493 -3.33 -1.53 14.36
C HIS A 493 -2.01 -2.20 13.98
N VAL A 494 -0.91 -1.66 14.48
CA VAL A 494 0.44 -2.17 14.23
C VAL A 494 1.09 -2.50 15.55
N LYS A 495 1.49 -3.75 15.74
CA LYS A 495 2.32 -4.15 16.87
C LYS A 495 3.73 -4.46 16.38
N ILE A 496 4.71 -3.70 16.84
CA ILE A 496 6.13 -3.96 16.60
C ILE A 496 6.61 -4.91 17.68
N ILE A 497 6.95 -6.13 17.30
CA ILE A 497 7.25 -7.20 18.25
C ILE A 497 8.76 -7.27 18.49
N SER A 498 9.53 -7.58 17.45
CA SER A 498 11.00 -7.75 17.57
C SER A 498 11.72 -7.50 16.24
N GLY A 499 13.00 -7.19 16.31
CA GLY A 499 13.91 -7.11 15.16
C GLY A 499 14.87 -8.30 15.09
N GLN A 500 15.45 -8.56 13.92
CA GLN A 500 16.41 -9.63 13.70
C GLN A 500 17.62 -9.12 12.91
N ASN A 501 18.81 -9.42 13.41
CA ASN A 501 20.10 -9.27 12.73
C ASN A 501 20.38 -7.85 12.19
N PHE A 502 20.02 -6.81 12.93
CA PHE A 502 20.27 -5.43 12.52
C PHE A 502 21.77 -5.14 12.36
N PRO A 503 22.22 -4.69 11.18
CA PRO A 503 23.62 -4.37 10.98
C PRO A 503 23.97 -3.02 11.61
N LYS A 504 25.26 -2.84 11.84
CA LYS A 504 25.80 -1.53 12.20
C LYS A 504 25.66 -0.56 11.01
N PRO A 505 25.15 0.66 11.21
CA PRO A 505 25.11 1.67 10.17
C PRO A 505 26.51 2.00 9.61
N LYS A 506 26.58 2.32 8.32
CA LYS A 506 27.82 2.71 7.66
C LYS A 506 28.09 4.19 7.92
N GLY A 507 28.99 4.50 8.85
CA GLY A 507 29.35 5.88 9.17
C GLY A 507 29.65 6.13 10.65
N ALA A 508 29.20 5.23 11.53
CA ALA A 508 29.35 5.26 12.99
C ALA A 508 30.77 5.61 13.44
N CYS A 509 31.01 6.90 13.62
CA CYS A 509 32.22 7.44 14.21
C CYS A 509 31.98 7.63 15.71
N ALA A 510 32.64 6.78 16.51
CA ALA A 510 33.10 7.06 17.88
C ALA A 510 32.53 6.27 19.09
N LYS A 511 31.61 5.31 18.98
CA LYS A 511 31.37 4.35 20.10
C LYS A 511 30.96 2.95 19.66
N GLY A 512 31.57 1.95 20.32
CA GLY A 512 31.03 0.60 20.55
C GLY A 512 30.74 -0.30 19.34
N ASP A 513 30.80 -1.61 19.57
CA ASP A 513 30.36 -2.63 18.59
C ASP A 513 28.84 -2.87 18.62
N VAL A 514 28.07 -2.07 19.36
CA VAL A 514 26.68 -2.37 19.71
C VAL A 514 25.78 -1.18 19.38
N ILE A 515 24.63 -1.47 18.75
CA ILE A 515 23.61 -0.51 18.36
C ILE A 515 22.48 -0.48 19.40
N ASP A 516 21.79 0.65 19.48
CA ASP A 516 20.65 0.94 20.34
C ASP A 516 19.41 1.20 19.44
N PRO A 517 18.76 0.14 18.89
CA PRO A 517 17.80 0.34 17.82
C PRO A 517 16.43 0.77 18.34
N TYR A 518 15.73 1.58 17.55
CA TYR A 518 14.29 1.85 17.67
C TYR A 518 13.61 1.81 16.29
N VAL A 519 12.29 1.66 16.29
CA VAL A 519 11.49 1.62 15.06
C VAL A 519 10.58 2.85 14.99
N CYS A 520 10.65 3.58 13.89
CA CYS A 520 9.70 4.61 13.51
C CYS A 520 8.68 4.04 12.52
N ILE A 521 7.41 4.38 12.72
CA ILE A 521 6.29 4.06 11.83
C ILE A 521 5.74 5.39 11.32
N GLU A 522 5.84 5.57 10.02
CA GLU A 522 5.36 6.75 9.33
C GLU A 522 4.19 6.36 8.43
N ILE A 523 3.07 7.07 8.57
CA ILE A 523 1.94 6.99 7.64
C ILE A 523 2.05 8.18 6.69
N HIS A 524 2.03 7.90 5.40
CA HIS A 524 2.07 8.88 4.31
C HIS A 524 0.78 8.77 3.50
N GLY A 525 0.17 9.89 3.12
CA GLY A 525 -1.09 9.89 2.39
C GLY A 525 -1.63 11.31 2.23
N ILE A 526 -2.94 11.47 2.35
CA ILE A 526 -3.51 12.82 2.51
C ILE A 526 -3.03 13.44 3.85
N PRO A 527 -2.91 14.77 3.95
CA PRO A 527 -2.48 15.43 5.19
C PRO A 527 -3.24 15.04 6.46
N ALA A 528 -4.50 14.62 6.34
CA ALA A 528 -5.30 14.16 7.47
C ALA A 528 -4.90 12.76 8.01
N ASP A 529 -4.23 11.96 7.19
CA ASP A 529 -3.79 10.59 7.53
C ASP A 529 -2.31 10.56 7.94
N CYS A 530 -1.52 11.58 7.55
CA CYS A 530 -0.10 11.64 7.86
C CYS A 530 0.18 11.67 9.37
N THR A 531 0.99 10.74 9.84
CA THR A 531 1.37 10.64 11.26
C THR A 531 2.66 9.83 11.42
N GLU A 532 3.42 10.15 12.47
CA GLU A 532 4.67 9.49 12.81
C GLU A 532 4.64 9.06 14.27
N GLN A 533 4.98 7.80 14.55
CA GLN A 533 5.10 7.26 15.90
C GLN A 533 6.34 6.37 15.99
N ARG A 534 7.00 6.35 17.16
CA ARG A 534 8.21 5.54 17.37
C ARG A 534 8.10 4.64 18.59
N THR A 535 8.80 3.52 18.56
CA THR A 535 9.04 2.67 19.73
C THR A 535 10.02 3.34 20.69
N LYS A 536 10.13 2.77 21.89
CA LYS A 536 11.27 2.97 22.77
C LYS A 536 12.52 2.34 22.16
N THR A 537 13.65 2.91 22.55
CA THR A 537 14.98 2.41 22.22
C THR A 537 15.29 1.16 23.03
N VAL A 538 15.77 0.11 22.36
CA VAL A 538 16.27 -1.10 23.03
C VAL A 538 17.78 -0.93 23.21
N GLN A 539 18.27 -1.01 24.44
CA GLN A 539 19.70 -0.80 24.70
C GLN A 539 20.53 -2.05 24.36
N GLN A 540 21.63 -1.82 23.67
CA GLN A 540 22.74 -2.74 23.43
C GLN A 540 22.34 -4.10 22.84
N ASN A 541 21.42 -4.11 21.87
CA ASN A 541 20.93 -5.35 21.27
C ASN A 541 20.75 -5.24 19.75
N SER A 542 21.78 -5.64 19.01
CA SER A 542 21.77 -5.70 17.55
C SER A 542 21.17 -6.99 16.98
N ASP A 543 21.32 -8.11 17.69
CA ASP A 543 20.95 -9.41 17.13
C ASP A 543 19.43 -9.64 17.16
N ASN A 544 18.76 -9.41 18.29
CA ASN A 544 17.33 -9.72 18.48
C ASN A 544 16.63 -8.73 19.45
N PRO A 545 16.51 -7.44 19.11
CA PRO A 545 15.80 -6.48 19.96
C PRO A 545 14.30 -6.82 20.05
N ILE A 546 13.73 -6.77 21.26
CA ILE A 546 12.29 -6.95 21.50
C ILE A 546 11.71 -5.59 21.88
N PHE A 547 10.75 -5.12 21.09
CA PHE A 547 10.05 -3.84 21.29
C PHE A 547 8.74 -4.04 22.05
N ASP A 548 7.91 -4.97 21.57
CA ASP A 548 6.58 -5.31 22.11
C ASP A 548 5.64 -4.09 22.32
N GLU A 549 5.59 -3.19 21.34
CA GLU A 549 4.77 -1.97 21.40
C GLU A 549 3.68 -1.95 20.33
N SER A 550 2.51 -1.41 20.66
CA SER A 550 1.32 -1.37 19.80
C SER A 550 0.87 0.05 19.52
N PHE A 551 0.54 0.31 18.26
CA PHE A 551 0.16 1.60 17.72
C PHE A 551 -1.18 1.49 16.98
N GLU A 552 -1.94 2.58 16.96
CA GLU A 552 -3.24 2.68 16.28
C GLU A 552 -3.24 3.95 15.42
N PHE A 553 -3.61 3.79 14.15
CA PHE A 553 -3.67 4.85 13.17
C PHE A 553 -5.06 4.91 12.54
N GLN A 554 -5.60 6.12 12.39
CA GLN A 554 -6.87 6.35 11.70
C GLN A 554 -6.60 6.82 10.28
N ILE A 555 -7.04 6.05 9.29
CA ILE A 555 -6.79 6.29 7.87
C ILE A 555 -8.12 6.63 7.20
N ASN A 556 -8.26 7.85 6.71
CA ASN A 556 -9.47 8.33 6.06
C ASN A 556 -9.51 7.94 4.57
N LEU A 557 -8.35 7.86 3.90
CA LEU A 557 -8.23 7.47 2.48
C LEU A 557 -7.20 6.33 2.31
N PRO A 558 -7.56 5.07 2.63
CA PRO A 558 -6.66 3.91 2.51
C PRO A 558 -6.04 3.72 1.14
N GLU A 559 -6.81 3.93 0.07
CA GLU A 559 -6.36 3.81 -1.33
C GLU A 559 -5.22 4.75 -1.70
N LEU A 560 -4.94 5.78 -0.89
CA LEU A 560 -3.87 6.74 -1.10
C LEU A 560 -2.82 6.75 0.03
N ALA A 561 -2.92 5.82 0.97
CA ALA A 561 -2.04 5.74 2.13
C ALA A 561 -0.92 4.70 1.94
N MET A 562 0.25 5.01 2.47
CA MET A 562 1.40 4.11 2.62
C MET A 562 1.84 4.09 4.08
N ILE A 563 2.36 2.94 4.51
CA ILE A 563 3.08 2.80 5.77
C ILE A 563 4.57 2.57 5.47
N ARG A 564 5.42 3.30 6.18
CA ARG A 564 6.87 3.19 6.12
C ARG A 564 7.41 2.84 7.51
N PHE A 565 8.09 1.71 7.59
CA PHE A 565 8.81 1.24 8.76
C PHE A 565 10.27 1.66 8.63
N VAL A 566 10.83 2.33 9.63
CA VAL A 566 12.22 2.77 9.63
C VAL A 566 12.89 2.29 10.90
N VAL A 567 14.04 1.66 10.76
CA VAL A 567 14.87 1.24 11.89
C VAL A 567 16.07 2.18 11.96
N LEU A 568 16.26 2.77 13.12
CA LEU A 568 17.29 3.77 13.41
C LEU A 568 18.07 3.34 14.65
N ASP A 569 19.34 3.72 14.70
CA ASP A 569 20.22 3.62 15.86
C ASP A 569 20.14 4.94 16.65
N ASP A 570 19.77 4.90 17.93
CA ASP A 570 19.64 6.07 18.80
C ASP A 570 21.03 6.53 19.27
N ASP A 571 21.65 7.46 18.54
CA ASP A 571 22.97 8.02 18.87
C ASP A 571 22.87 9.48 19.33
N TYR A 572 23.80 9.87 20.21
CA TYR A 572 23.86 11.20 20.80
C TYR A 572 24.07 12.33 19.78
N ILE A 573 24.65 12.01 18.61
CA ILE A 573 24.94 12.98 17.52
C ILE A 573 24.07 12.68 16.30
N GLY A 574 22.78 12.43 16.56
CA GLY A 574 21.78 12.20 15.52
C GLY A 574 21.65 10.74 15.14
N ASP A 575 20.43 10.33 14.86
CA ASP A 575 20.08 8.93 14.69
C ASP A 575 20.61 8.38 13.35
N GLU A 576 21.21 7.19 13.39
CA GLU A 576 21.80 6.58 12.20
C GLU A 576 20.82 5.58 11.55
N PHE A 577 20.66 5.67 10.23
CA PHE A 577 19.77 4.80 9.48
C PHE A 577 20.30 3.35 9.39
N ILE A 578 19.47 2.38 9.80
CA ILE A 578 19.76 0.95 9.67
C ILE A 578 19.07 0.37 8.43
N GLY A 579 17.75 0.58 8.32
CA GLY A 579 16.96 0.01 7.23
C GLY A 579 15.52 0.50 7.23
N GLN A 580 14.83 0.33 6.10
CA GLN A 580 13.42 0.70 5.96
C GLN A 580 12.62 -0.30 5.14
N TYR A 581 11.29 -0.25 5.27
CA TYR A 581 10.38 -0.88 4.34
C TYR A 581 9.12 -0.02 4.16
N THR A 582 8.76 0.26 2.91
CA THR A 582 7.59 1.07 2.56
C THR A 582 6.60 0.23 1.77
N ILE A 583 5.32 0.26 2.17
CA ILE A 583 4.26 -0.53 1.56
C ILE A 583 2.94 0.26 1.51
N PRO A 584 2.24 0.28 0.36
CA PRO A 584 0.89 0.83 0.24
C PRO A 584 -0.11 0.04 1.09
N LEU A 585 -1.06 0.74 1.71
CA LEU A 585 -1.98 0.11 2.65
C LEU A 585 -2.84 -0.98 1.99
N GLU A 586 -3.22 -0.79 0.72
CA GLU A 586 -3.95 -1.79 -0.08
C GLU A 586 -3.16 -3.08 -0.33
N CYS A 587 -1.83 -3.05 -0.22
CA CYS A 587 -0.97 -4.23 -0.37
C CYS A 587 -0.59 -4.88 0.96
N LEU A 588 -1.05 -4.33 2.09
CA LEU A 588 -0.65 -4.73 3.43
C LEU A 588 -1.46 -5.94 3.90
N GLN A 589 -0.80 -7.06 4.16
CA GLN A 589 -1.44 -8.25 4.70
C GLN A 589 -1.58 -8.21 6.23
N PRO A 590 -2.74 -8.60 6.80
CA PRO A 590 -2.93 -8.69 8.24
C PRO A 590 -2.21 -9.91 8.85
N GLY A 591 -2.12 -9.94 10.18
CA GLY A 591 -1.54 -11.01 10.97
C GLY A 591 -0.08 -10.83 11.33
N TYR A 592 0.55 -11.92 11.78
CA TYR A 592 1.96 -11.96 12.17
C TYR A 592 2.84 -12.10 10.93
N ARG A 593 3.63 -11.06 10.64
CA ARG A 593 4.42 -10.94 9.40
C ARG A 593 5.87 -10.58 9.70
N HIS A 594 6.77 -11.05 8.85
CA HIS A 594 8.15 -10.57 8.84
C HIS A 594 8.34 -9.57 7.70
N ILE A 595 8.88 -8.40 8.03
CA ILE A 595 9.20 -7.34 7.10
C ILE A 595 10.68 -7.43 6.75
N PRO A 596 11.06 -7.75 5.50
CA PRO A 596 12.45 -7.72 5.07
C PRO A 596 12.90 -6.26 4.91
N LEU A 597 13.89 -5.83 5.70
CA LEU A 597 14.37 -4.45 5.62
C LEU A 597 15.19 -4.20 4.36
N ARG A 598 15.12 -2.97 3.86
CA ARG A 598 15.91 -2.46 2.75
C ARG A 598 16.95 -1.48 3.26
N SER A 599 18.12 -1.52 2.64
CA SER A 599 19.21 -0.59 2.91
C SER A 599 18.86 0.82 2.40
N PHE A 600 19.73 1.79 2.71
CA PHE A 600 19.56 3.18 2.27
C PHE A 600 19.45 3.32 0.74
N VAL A 601 20.11 2.44 -0.02
CA VAL A 601 20.05 2.44 -1.49
C VAL A 601 18.88 1.63 -2.07
N GLY A 602 18.06 1.01 -1.22
CA GLY A 602 16.87 0.25 -1.61
C GLY A 602 17.06 -1.27 -1.75
N ASP A 603 18.30 -1.76 -1.61
CA ASP A 603 18.62 -3.20 -1.69
C ASP A 603 18.06 -3.97 -0.49
N ILE A 604 17.51 -5.17 -0.73
CA ILE A 604 17.02 -6.06 0.32
C ILE A 604 18.20 -6.55 1.17
N MET A 605 18.05 -6.48 2.50
CA MET A 605 19.06 -6.92 3.45
C MET A 605 18.76 -8.35 3.89
N GLU A 606 19.61 -9.30 3.48
CA GLU A 606 19.42 -10.71 3.79
C GLU A 606 19.40 -10.96 5.31
N HIS A 607 18.40 -11.72 5.76
CA HIS A 607 18.19 -12.09 7.17
C HIS A 607 17.91 -10.92 8.13
N VAL A 608 17.77 -9.69 7.64
CA VAL A 608 17.45 -8.51 8.46
C VAL A 608 15.96 -8.25 8.39
N THR A 609 15.23 -8.60 9.44
CA THR A 609 13.76 -8.53 9.45
C THR A 609 13.20 -7.84 10.67
N LEU A 610 11.98 -7.31 10.52
CA LEU A 610 11.14 -6.86 11.62
C LEU A 610 9.93 -7.79 11.74
N PHE A 611 9.69 -8.33 12.93
CA PHE A 611 8.50 -9.12 13.22
C PHE A 611 7.40 -8.22 13.77
N VAL A 612 6.27 -8.20 13.07
CA VAL A 612 5.13 -7.34 13.38
C VAL A 612 3.84 -8.13 13.42
N HIS A 613 2.83 -7.57 14.06
CA HIS A 613 1.44 -8.00 13.90
C HIS A 613 0.60 -6.84 13.36
N ILE A 614 -0.10 -7.09 12.25
CA ILE A 614 -0.93 -6.11 11.55
C ILE A 614 -2.40 -6.48 11.71
N ALA A 615 -3.24 -5.50 12.03
CA ALA A 615 -4.68 -5.69 12.06
C ALA A 615 -5.37 -4.47 11.44
N ILE A 616 -6.22 -4.70 10.45
CA ILE A 616 -6.96 -3.65 9.75
C ILE A 616 -8.44 -3.83 10.05
N THR A 617 -9.08 -2.78 10.56
CA THR A 617 -10.53 -2.77 10.77
C THR A 617 -11.13 -1.55 10.10
N ASN A 618 -12.35 -1.64 9.60
CA ASN A 618 -13.05 -0.42 9.17
C ASN A 618 -13.33 0.44 10.42
N ARG A 619 -13.27 1.78 10.33
CA ARG A 619 -13.39 2.72 11.46
C ARG A 619 -14.65 2.55 12.32
N SER A 620 -15.66 1.91 11.78
CA SER A 620 -16.89 1.56 12.50
C SER A 620 -16.77 0.28 13.34
N GLY A 621 -15.76 -0.57 13.09
CA GLY A 621 -15.55 -1.89 13.69
C GLY A 621 -14.72 -1.95 14.98
N GLY A 622 -14.02 -0.87 15.34
CA GLY A 622 -13.10 -0.83 16.47
C GLY A 622 -13.65 -0.05 17.66
N GLY A 623 -14.32 -0.75 18.60
CA GLY A 623 -14.50 -0.20 19.95
C GLY A 623 -13.13 0.07 20.56
N LYS A 624 -12.87 1.30 21.01
CA LYS A 624 -11.61 1.63 21.71
C LYS A 624 -11.35 0.64 22.84
N ALA A 625 -10.11 0.17 22.98
CA ALA A 625 -9.69 -0.53 24.18
C ALA A 625 -9.92 0.37 25.40
N GLN A 626 -10.89 0.02 26.25
CA GLN A 626 -11.02 0.66 27.55
C GLN A 626 -9.75 0.36 28.36
N LYS A 627 -8.94 1.40 28.61
CA LYS A 627 -7.98 1.36 29.72
C LYS A 627 -8.78 1.04 30.99
N ARG A 628 -8.50 -0.11 31.61
CA ARG A 628 -9.00 -0.41 32.96
C ARG A 628 -8.34 0.53 33.96
N SER A 629 -8.94 1.71 34.17
CA SER A 629 -8.78 2.49 35.41
C SER A 629 -9.96 3.46 35.62
N LEU A 630 -10.72 3.18 36.68
CA LEU A 630 -11.56 4.08 37.50
C LEU A 630 -12.30 5.25 36.81
N SER A 631 -13.61 5.01 36.62
CA SER A 631 -14.70 5.97 36.77
C SER A 631 -14.49 7.39 36.20
N VAL A 632 -14.67 7.52 34.88
CA VAL A 632 -15.09 8.78 34.28
C VAL A 632 -16.39 8.51 33.53
N ARG A 633 -17.48 9.20 33.93
CA ARG A 633 -18.76 9.15 33.22
C ARG A 633 -18.54 9.64 31.78
N ILE A 634 -18.59 8.70 30.83
CA ILE A 634 -18.53 8.99 29.40
C ILE A 634 -19.84 9.66 28.99
N GLY A 635 -19.76 10.92 28.56
CA GLY A 635 -20.88 11.55 27.85
C GLY A 635 -21.12 10.83 26.52
N LYS A 636 -22.38 10.53 26.19
CA LYS A 636 -22.79 10.04 24.87
C LYS A 636 -22.20 10.97 23.79
N LYS A 637 -21.27 10.49 22.97
CA LYS A 637 -20.87 11.20 21.74
C LYS A 637 -22.11 11.30 20.83
N ALA A 638 -22.31 12.46 20.22
CA ALA A 638 -23.35 12.67 19.21
C ALA A 638 -23.02 11.86 17.94
N ARG A 639 -24.04 11.28 17.29
CA ARG A 639 -23.90 10.61 16.00
C ARG A 639 -23.48 11.62 14.93
N GLU A 640 -22.47 11.28 14.13
CA GLU A 640 -21.98 12.12 13.04
C GLU A 640 -22.63 11.68 11.72
N TYR A 641 -23.43 12.55 11.13
CA TYR A 641 -24.07 12.30 9.84
C TYR A 641 -23.36 13.10 8.74
N THR A 642 -23.07 12.46 7.61
CA THR A 642 -22.59 13.17 6.42
C THR A 642 -23.71 14.07 5.90
N MET A 643 -23.46 15.39 5.88
CA MET A 643 -24.47 16.37 5.51
C MET A 643 -24.39 16.70 4.02
N LEU A 644 -25.54 16.82 3.37
CA LEU A 644 -25.67 17.39 2.03
C LEU A 644 -25.46 18.91 2.10
N ARG A 645 -24.80 19.47 1.08
CA ARG A 645 -24.53 20.91 0.92
C ARG A 645 -25.65 21.57 0.15
N ASN A 646 -25.93 22.83 0.50
CA ASN A 646 -26.86 23.66 -0.26
C ASN A 646 -26.17 24.11 -1.56
N THR A 647 -26.79 23.82 -2.71
CA THR A 647 -26.30 24.25 -4.02
C THR A 647 -26.68 25.70 -4.30
N GLY A 648 -27.75 26.20 -3.68
CA GLY A 648 -28.30 27.53 -3.95
C GLY A 648 -29.24 27.54 -5.16
N LEU A 649 -29.57 26.36 -5.70
CA LEU A 649 -30.50 26.14 -6.80
C LEU A 649 -31.70 25.38 -6.25
N LYS A 650 -32.80 26.11 -6.02
CA LYS A 650 -33.97 25.57 -5.27
C LYS A 650 -34.48 24.24 -5.81
N VAL A 651 -34.57 24.09 -7.14
CA VAL A 651 -35.04 22.87 -7.81
C VAL A 651 -34.16 21.66 -7.44
N ILE A 652 -32.84 21.85 -7.42
CA ILE A 652 -31.86 20.82 -7.10
C ILE A 652 -31.82 20.55 -5.59
N ASP A 653 -31.87 21.61 -4.78
CA ASP A 653 -31.87 21.49 -3.32
C ASP A 653 -33.12 20.75 -2.80
N ASP A 654 -34.27 20.93 -3.46
CA ASP A 654 -35.49 20.22 -3.12
C ASP A 654 -35.41 18.72 -3.45
N ILE A 655 -34.69 18.32 -4.50
CA ILE A 655 -34.39 16.90 -4.80
C ILE A 655 -33.48 16.32 -3.73
N PHE A 656 -32.36 16.97 -3.42
CA PHE A 656 -31.40 16.46 -2.43
C PHE A 656 -31.97 16.39 -1.00
N LYS A 657 -32.91 17.27 -0.65
CA LYS A 657 -33.63 17.18 0.65
C LYS A 657 -34.35 15.85 0.84
N LEU A 658 -34.85 15.22 -0.23
CA LEU A 658 -35.52 13.91 -0.15
C LEU A 658 -34.59 12.80 0.32
N ALA A 659 -33.27 12.93 0.09
CA ALA A 659 -32.28 11.95 0.50
C ALA A 659 -31.83 12.07 1.96
N VAL A 660 -32.12 13.18 2.65
CA VAL A 660 -31.63 13.43 4.03
C VAL A 660 -32.12 12.36 5.01
N HIS A 661 -33.39 11.96 4.93
CA HIS A 661 -33.94 10.93 5.82
C HIS A 661 -33.38 9.53 5.48
N PRO A 662 -33.43 9.05 4.22
CA PRO A 662 -32.79 7.79 3.83
C PRO A 662 -31.31 7.69 4.22
N LEU A 663 -30.52 8.75 4.08
CA LEU A 663 -29.11 8.76 4.48
C LEU A 663 -28.91 8.57 5.99
N ARG A 664 -29.76 9.19 6.81
CA ARG A 664 -29.76 9.00 8.27
C ARG A 664 -30.16 7.59 8.65
N GLU A 665 -31.21 7.07 8.03
CA GLU A 665 -31.71 5.72 8.24
C GLU A 665 -30.63 4.67 7.91
N ALA A 666 -29.94 4.83 6.78
CA ALA A 666 -28.80 3.98 6.39
C ALA A 666 -27.65 4.04 7.42
N THR A 667 -27.32 5.24 7.90
CA THR A 667 -26.28 5.44 8.92
C THR A 667 -26.67 4.77 10.24
N ASP A 668 -27.91 4.95 10.68
CA ASP A 668 -28.43 4.40 11.93
C ASP A 668 -28.49 2.87 11.90
N MET A 669 -29.00 2.27 10.82
CA MET A 669 -29.02 0.81 10.65
C MET A 669 -27.62 0.21 10.75
N ARG A 670 -26.64 0.82 10.07
CA ARG A 670 -25.25 0.37 10.09
C ARG A 670 -24.63 0.49 11.48
N GLU A 671 -24.79 1.63 12.15
CA GLU A 671 -24.23 1.85 13.49
C GLU A 671 -24.88 0.96 14.55
N ASN A 672 -26.20 0.78 14.51
CA ASN A 672 -26.90 -0.06 15.48
C ASN A 672 -26.43 -1.53 15.38
N MET A 673 -26.37 -2.08 14.17
CA MET A 673 -25.88 -3.45 13.95
C MET A 673 -24.45 -3.63 14.45
N GLN A 674 -23.58 -2.67 14.12
CA GLN A 674 -22.18 -2.71 14.54
C GLN A 674 -22.01 -2.61 16.08
N ASN A 675 -22.78 -1.74 16.74
CA ASN A 675 -22.78 -1.63 18.20
C ASN A 675 -23.28 -2.93 18.86
N ALA A 676 -24.32 -3.57 18.29
CA ALA A 676 -24.81 -4.85 18.78
C ALA A 676 -23.74 -5.95 18.65
N MET A 677 -23.03 -6.01 17.52
CA MET A 677 -21.91 -6.94 17.33
C MET A 677 -20.77 -6.72 18.33
N VAL A 678 -20.36 -5.48 18.57
CA VAL A 678 -19.31 -5.15 19.55
C VAL A 678 -19.72 -5.61 20.95
N SER A 679 -20.98 -5.38 21.33
CA SER A 679 -21.50 -5.83 22.62
C SER A 679 -21.41 -7.36 22.80
N VAL A 680 -21.72 -8.13 21.76
CA VAL A 680 -21.56 -9.60 21.78
C VAL A 680 -20.09 -9.99 21.92
N LYS A 681 -19.18 -9.37 21.16
CA LYS A 681 -17.73 -9.64 21.22
C LYS A 681 -17.16 -9.38 22.62
N GLU A 682 -17.49 -8.23 23.21
CA GLU A 682 -17.04 -7.85 24.55
C GLU A 682 -17.50 -8.84 25.63
N LEU A 683 -18.77 -9.28 25.57
CA LEU A 683 -19.31 -10.27 26.50
C LEU A 683 -18.71 -11.67 26.29
N CYS A 684 -18.26 -11.98 25.06
CA CYS A 684 -17.47 -13.17 24.77
C CYS A 684 -16.01 -13.04 25.25
N GLY A 685 -15.56 -11.87 25.71
CA GLY A 685 -14.16 -11.63 26.05
C GLY A 685 -13.22 -11.67 24.85
N LEU A 686 -13.78 -11.41 23.66
CA LEU A 686 -13.04 -11.40 22.40
C LEU A 686 -12.70 -9.96 22.01
N PRO A 687 -11.56 -9.73 21.32
CA PRO A 687 -11.22 -8.41 20.83
C PRO A 687 -12.22 -7.92 19.76
N PRO A 688 -12.36 -6.59 19.53
CA PRO A 688 -13.28 -6.04 18.53
C PRO A 688 -13.07 -6.59 17.11
N ILE A 689 -11.85 -7.01 16.78
CA ILE A 689 -11.50 -7.62 15.48
C ILE A 689 -12.00 -9.07 15.32
N ALA A 690 -12.39 -9.73 16.41
CA ALA A 690 -12.80 -11.13 16.37
C ALA A 690 -14.00 -11.36 15.43
N SER A 691 -14.01 -12.48 14.74
CA SER A 691 -15.08 -12.84 13.81
C SER A 691 -16.33 -13.30 14.55
N LEU A 692 -17.50 -13.19 13.91
CA LEU A 692 -18.76 -13.72 14.42
C LEU A 692 -18.67 -15.23 14.71
N LYS A 693 -17.93 -15.97 13.89
CA LYS A 693 -17.67 -17.41 14.09
C LYS A 693 -16.95 -17.67 15.42
N GLN A 694 -15.94 -16.88 15.76
CA GLN A 694 -15.24 -16.98 17.05
C GLN A 694 -16.14 -16.64 18.23
N CYS A 695 -16.99 -15.62 18.08
CA CYS A 695 -18.02 -15.33 19.09
C CYS A 695 -18.87 -16.57 19.32
N ILE A 696 -19.37 -17.20 18.27
CA ILE A 696 -20.23 -18.38 18.39
C ILE A 696 -19.51 -19.58 18.99
N LEU A 697 -18.26 -19.85 18.61
CA LEU A 697 -17.46 -20.94 19.21
C LEU A 697 -17.18 -20.69 20.71
N THR A 698 -16.96 -19.42 21.07
CA THR A 698 -16.79 -19.02 22.47
C THR A 698 -18.12 -19.11 23.22
N LEU A 699 -19.22 -18.75 22.59
CA LEU A 699 -20.57 -18.87 23.13
C LEU A 699 -20.95 -20.33 23.34
N SER A 700 -20.70 -21.20 22.35
CA SER A 700 -21.04 -22.61 22.41
C SER A 700 -20.33 -23.31 23.55
N SER A 701 -19.05 -23.02 23.79
CA SER A 701 -18.30 -23.57 24.93
C SER A 701 -18.80 -23.05 26.29
N ARG A 702 -19.35 -21.84 26.34
CA ARG A 702 -19.88 -21.22 27.57
C ARG A 702 -21.33 -21.56 27.87
N LEU A 703 -22.09 -22.03 26.88
CA LEU A 703 -23.52 -22.34 26.96
C LEU A 703 -23.76 -23.85 27.16
N VAL A 704 -22.78 -24.55 27.74
CA VAL A 704 -22.88 -25.93 28.20
C VAL A 704 -22.95 -25.95 29.73
N SER A 705 -23.79 -26.79 30.31
CA SER A 705 -23.90 -27.02 31.75
C SER A 705 -22.73 -27.85 32.29
N SER A 706 -22.60 -27.95 33.63
CA SER A 706 -21.56 -28.77 34.29
C SER A 706 -21.57 -30.24 33.86
N ASP A 707 -22.72 -30.72 33.39
CA ASP A 707 -22.95 -32.11 33.00
C ASP A 707 -22.79 -32.31 31.48
N ASN A 708 -22.18 -31.34 30.81
CA ASN A 708 -21.97 -31.31 29.36
C ASN A 708 -23.28 -31.25 28.53
N ALA A 709 -24.41 -30.89 29.15
CA ALA A 709 -25.70 -30.71 28.46
C ALA A 709 -25.86 -29.26 27.97
N PRO A 710 -26.41 -29.02 26.78
CA PRO A 710 -26.60 -27.66 26.26
C PRO A 710 -27.60 -26.88 27.12
N SER A 711 -27.23 -25.67 27.54
CA SER A 711 -28.07 -24.75 28.31
C SER A 711 -29.10 -24.00 27.43
N VAL A 712 -28.89 -24.02 26.12
CA VAL A 712 -29.73 -23.36 25.11
C VAL A 712 -29.85 -24.23 23.86
N ALA A 713 -30.97 -24.10 23.12
CA ALA A 713 -31.19 -24.69 21.81
C ALA A 713 -31.14 -23.61 20.72
N LEU A 714 -30.53 -23.92 19.58
CA LEU A 714 -30.58 -23.07 18.40
C LEU A 714 -31.84 -23.40 17.59
N CYS A 715 -32.74 -22.43 17.46
CA CYS A 715 -34.01 -22.56 16.74
C CYS A 715 -34.08 -21.50 15.62
N MET A 716 -34.72 -21.81 14.50
CA MET A 716 -34.96 -20.83 13.43
C MET A 716 -36.35 -20.17 13.62
N LYS A 717 -36.40 -18.85 13.78
CA LYS A 717 -37.65 -18.05 13.82
C LYS A 717 -37.65 -17.06 12.67
N ASP A 718 -38.63 -17.17 11.77
CA ASP A 718 -38.74 -16.37 10.54
C ASP A 718 -37.44 -16.33 9.72
N THR A 719 -36.75 -17.48 9.58
CA THR A 719 -35.43 -17.62 8.91
C THR A 719 -34.22 -17.05 9.66
N PHE A 720 -34.40 -16.51 10.88
CA PHE A 720 -33.30 -16.02 11.72
C PHE A 720 -32.95 -17.00 12.87
N PRO A 721 -31.65 -17.20 13.18
CA PRO A 721 -31.22 -18.07 14.27
C PRO A 721 -31.44 -17.45 15.65
N TYR A 722 -32.19 -18.14 16.51
CA TYR A 722 -32.57 -17.74 17.86
C TYR A 722 -32.01 -18.74 18.88
N LEU A 723 -31.46 -18.24 20.01
CA LEU A 723 -30.97 -19.10 21.09
C LEU A 723 -32.04 -19.20 22.20
N GLU A 724 -32.75 -20.33 22.23
CA GLU A 724 -33.82 -20.60 23.19
C GLU A 724 -33.28 -21.23 24.49
N PRO A 725 -33.49 -20.63 25.66
CA PRO A 725 -33.08 -21.20 26.94
C PRO A 725 -33.75 -22.54 27.25
N LEU A 726 -32.98 -23.58 27.60
CA LEU A 726 -33.49 -24.90 27.97
C LEU A 726 -33.74 -25.08 29.48
N GLY A 727 -33.86 -23.97 30.23
CA GLY A 727 -34.08 -23.98 31.68
C GLY A 727 -33.63 -22.70 32.38
N ALA A 728 -33.31 -22.80 33.67
CA ALA A 728 -32.80 -21.67 34.45
C ALA A 728 -31.35 -21.35 34.08
N VAL A 729 -31.14 -20.23 33.37
CA VAL A 729 -29.83 -19.79 32.89
C VAL A 729 -29.17 -18.83 33.91
N PRO A 730 -27.87 -18.99 34.25
CA PRO A 730 -27.11 -18.06 35.06
C PRO A 730 -27.15 -16.61 34.54
N ASP A 731 -27.11 -15.61 35.42
CA ASP A 731 -27.26 -14.20 35.04
C ASP A 731 -26.18 -13.69 34.06
N VAL A 732 -24.98 -14.28 34.11
CA VAL A 732 -23.90 -13.98 33.15
C VAL A 732 -24.27 -14.45 31.74
N GLN A 733 -24.87 -15.64 31.60
CA GLN A 733 -25.33 -16.17 30.34
C GLN A 733 -26.59 -15.44 29.83
N LYS A 734 -27.49 -14.98 30.73
CA LYS A 734 -28.64 -14.14 30.33
C LYS A 734 -28.23 -12.84 29.64
N LYS A 735 -27.18 -12.16 30.13
CA LYS A 735 -26.67 -10.93 29.51
C LYS A 735 -26.13 -11.17 28.10
N VAL A 736 -25.42 -12.29 27.93
CA VAL A 736 -24.87 -12.73 26.65
C VAL A 736 -25.99 -13.06 25.65
N LEU A 737 -27.02 -13.78 26.09
CA LEU A 737 -28.19 -14.09 25.26
C LEU A 737 -28.97 -12.83 24.86
N ALA A 738 -29.15 -11.87 25.77
CA ALA A 738 -29.81 -10.62 25.45
C ALA A 738 -29.03 -9.77 24.42
N ALA A 739 -27.70 -9.75 24.50
CA ALA A 739 -26.87 -9.09 23.50
C ALA A 739 -26.92 -9.79 22.14
N TYR A 740 -26.94 -11.13 22.14
CA TYR A 740 -27.14 -11.92 20.93
C TYR A 740 -28.51 -11.63 20.30
N ASP A 741 -29.59 -11.64 21.08
CA ASP A 741 -30.95 -11.34 20.59
C ASP A 741 -31.04 -9.93 19.98
N LEU A 742 -30.40 -8.93 20.61
CA LEU A 742 -30.30 -7.58 20.05
C LEU A 742 -29.57 -7.57 18.71
N MET A 743 -28.45 -8.31 18.60
CA MET A 743 -27.72 -8.44 17.33
C MET A 743 -28.59 -9.07 16.23
N ILE A 744 -29.39 -10.08 16.55
CA ILE A 744 -30.32 -10.69 15.60
C ILE A 744 -31.43 -9.73 15.19
N GLN A 745 -31.96 -8.96 16.14
CA GLN A 745 -32.98 -7.97 15.87
C GLN A 745 -32.46 -6.87 14.94
N GLU A 746 -31.29 -6.30 15.20
CA GLU A 746 -30.67 -5.29 14.33
C GLU A 746 -30.30 -5.88 12.95
N SER A 747 -29.86 -7.15 12.89
CA SER A 747 -29.63 -7.88 11.65
C SER A 747 -30.91 -8.01 10.81
N ARG A 748 -32.04 -8.32 11.45
CA ARG A 748 -33.35 -8.42 10.81
C ARG A 748 -33.78 -7.08 10.22
N VAL A 749 -33.72 -6.01 11.02
CA VAL A 749 -34.05 -4.65 10.57
C VAL A 749 -33.20 -4.31 9.34
N LEU A 750 -31.88 -4.49 9.43
CA LEU A 750 -30.97 -4.21 8.32
C LEU A 750 -31.37 -4.97 7.04
N ILE A 751 -31.63 -6.28 7.11
CA ILE A 751 -31.99 -7.09 5.95
C ILE A 751 -33.35 -6.67 5.36
N GLU A 752 -34.34 -6.40 6.20
CA GLU A 752 -35.70 -6.09 5.74
C GLU A 752 -35.84 -4.67 5.18
N THR A 753 -35.10 -3.69 5.72
CA THR A 753 -35.27 -2.27 5.34
C THR A 753 -34.21 -1.75 4.37
N ALA A 754 -33.02 -2.36 4.29
CA ALA A 754 -31.90 -1.85 3.49
C ALA A 754 -32.24 -1.63 2.02
N ASP A 755 -33.00 -2.52 1.39
CA ASP A 755 -33.40 -2.41 -0.03
C ASP A 755 -34.22 -1.15 -0.28
N THR A 756 -35.25 -0.93 0.55
CA THR A 756 -36.13 0.22 0.39
C THR A 756 -35.41 1.55 0.65
N THR A 757 -34.46 1.58 1.59
CA THR A 757 -33.64 2.77 1.87
C THR A 757 -32.63 3.01 0.74
N HIS A 758 -32.01 1.94 0.22
CA HIS A 758 -31.09 1.99 -0.92
C HIS A 758 -31.80 2.54 -2.18
N ASP A 759 -32.96 2.00 -2.54
CA ASP A 759 -33.73 2.44 -3.72
C ASP A 759 -34.09 3.94 -3.66
N LYS A 760 -34.46 4.44 -2.47
CA LYS A 760 -34.74 5.88 -2.28
C LYS A 760 -33.50 6.75 -2.51
N ILE A 761 -32.32 6.30 -2.08
CA ILE A 761 -31.04 7.01 -2.28
C ILE A 761 -30.69 7.02 -3.76
N VAL A 762 -30.74 5.85 -4.42
CA VAL A 762 -30.49 5.68 -5.86
C VAL A 762 -31.43 6.55 -6.70
N GLN A 763 -32.71 6.60 -6.33
CA GLN A 763 -33.69 7.43 -7.03
C GLN A 763 -33.36 8.93 -6.91
N CYS A 764 -32.99 9.40 -5.72
CA CYS A 764 -32.57 10.79 -5.52
C CYS A 764 -31.30 11.12 -6.31
N GLN A 765 -30.35 10.19 -6.39
CA GLN A 765 -29.14 10.35 -7.19
C GLN A 765 -29.45 10.47 -8.67
N LYS A 766 -30.26 9.55 -9.22
CA LYS A 766 -30.68 9.59 -10.64
C LYS A 766 -31.39 10.91 -10.96
N ALA A 767 -32.35 11.32 -10.13
CA ALA A 767 -33.06 12.58 -10.30
C ALA A 767 -32.13 13.80 -10.22
N GLY A 768 -31.12 13.78 -9.33
CA GLY A 768 -30.11 14.84 -9.27
C GLY A 768 -29.23 14.88 -10.53
N MET A 769 -28.80 13.73 -11.03
CA MET A 769 -27.95 13.59 -12.21
C MET A 769 -28.60 14.08 -13.51
N GLU A 770 -29.93 14.06 -13.62
CA GLU A 770 -30.66 14.66 -14.75
C GLU A 770 -30.34 16.15 -14.93
N PHE A 771 -29.98 16.86 -13.86
CA PHE A 771 -29.61 18.28 -13.91
C PHE A 771 -28.13 18.52 -14.18
N HIS A 772 -27.30 17.47 -14.29
CA HIS A 772 -25.84 17.63 -14.38
C HIS A 772 -25.42 18.45 -15.61
N GLU A 773 -25.93 18.09 -16.80
CA GLU A 773 -25.58 18.76 -18.06
C GLU A 773 -26.07 20.23 -18.09
N GLU A 774 -27.21 20.51 -17.45
CA GLU A 774 -27.80 21.86 -17.43
C GLU A 774 -27.35 22.70 -16.23
N LEU A 775 -26.57 22.15 -15.29
CA LEU A 775 -26.25 22.76 -14.00
C LEU A 775 -25.63 24.16 -14.14
N HIS A 776 -24.68 24.30 -15.08
CA HIS A 776 -24.03 25.58 -15.36
C HIS A 776 -25.03 26.62 -15.91
N ASN A 777 -25.93 26.19 -16.81
CA ASN A 777 -26.95 27.04 -17.40
C ASN A 777 -27.99 27.46 -16.36
N LEU A 778 -28.43 26.52 -15.51
CA LEU A 778 -29.37 26.76 -14.42
C LEU A 778 -28.80 27.77 -13.42
N GLY A 779 -27.54 27.59 -13.02
CA GLY A 779 -26.85 28.51 -12.13
C GLY A 779 -26.71 29.91 -12.71
N THR A 780 -26.36 30.02 -13.98
CA THR A 780 -26.26 31.32 -14.67
C THR A 780 -27.62 32.01 -14.76
N LYS A 781 -28.69 31.25 -15.03
CA LYS A 781 -30.07 31.74 -15.13
C LYS A 781 -30.61 32.26 -13.79
N GLU A 782 -30.24 31.62 -12.69
CA GLU A 782 -30.54 32.06 -11.31
C GLU A 782 -29.60 33.17 -10.81
N GLY A 783 -28.73 33.71 -11.69
CA GLY A 783 -27.87 34.86 -11.39
C GLY A 783 -26.57 34.53 -10.64
N LEU A 784 -26.21 33.25 -10.52
CA LEU A 784 -24.91 32.84 -9.99
C LEU A 784 -23.82 33.10 -11.03
N LYS A 785 -22.73 33.76 -10.62
CA LYS A 785 -21.57 34.08 -11.47
C LYS A 785 -20.26 33.90 -10.72
N GLY A 786 -19.19 33.59 -11.46
CA GLY A 786 -17.84 33.40 -10.93
C GLY A 786 -17.82 32.37 -9.79
N ARG A 787 -17.15 32.72 -8.67
CA ARG A 787 -16.99 31.84 -7.49
C ARG A 787 -18.30 31.28 -6.92
N LYS A 788 -19.42 31.99 -7.03
CA LYS A 788 -20.72 31.50 -6.53
C LYS A 788 -21.26 30.35 -7.38
N LEU A 789 -21.01 30.38 -8.69
CA LEU A 789 -21.40 29.31 -9.61
C LEU A 789 -20.51 28.08 -9.41
N SER A 790 -19.19 28.28 -9.31
CA SER A 790 -18.25 27.18 -8.99
C SER A 790 -18.63 26.47 -7.69
N LYS A 791 -18.91 27.23 -6.63
CA LYS A 791 -19.35 26.67 -5.35
C LYS A 791 -20.67 25.89 -5.44
N ALA A 792 -21.61 26.31 -6.29
CA ALA A 792 -22.85 25.57 -6.51
C ALA A 792 -22.59 24.22 -7.19
N ILE A 793 -21.68 24.19 -8.18
CA ILE A 793 -21.24 22.98 -8.87
C ILE A 793 -20.50 22.03 -7.91
N GLU A 794 -19.61 22.56 -7.07
CA GLU A 794 -18.93 21.79 -6.03
C GLU A 794 -19.91 21.20 -5.01
N SER A 795 -20.89 21.99 -4.54
CA SER A 795 -21.95 21.51 -3.64
C SER A 795 -22.78 20.40 -4.29
N PHE A 796 -23.08 20.53 -5.59
CA PHE A 796 -23.78 19.50 -6.34
C PHE A 796 -22.95 18.22 -6.44
N ALA A 797 -21.68 18.32 -6.85
CA ALA A 797 -20.76 17.19 -6.95
C ALA A 797 -20.57 16.50 -5.59
N TRP A 798 -20.45 17.26 -4.49
CA TRP A 798 -20.43 16.74 -3.13
C TRP A 798 -21.68 15.91 -2.83
N ASN A 799 -22.87 16.43 -3.12
CA ASN A 799 -24.12 15.73 -2.85
C ASN A 799 -24.22 14.43 -3.64
N ILE A 800 -23.92 14.46 -4.95
CA ILE A 800 -23.89 13.25 -5.79
C ILE A 800 -22.89 12.23 -5.24
N THR A 801 -21.69 12.68 -4.85
CA THR A 801 -20.68 11.79 -4.26
C THR A 801 -21.21 11.16 -2.98
N VAL A 802 -21.85 11.91 -2.08
CA VAL A 802 -22.45 11.34 -0.84
C VAL A 802 -23.51 10.29 -1.16
N LEU A 803 -24.37 10.53 -2.16
CA LEU A 803 -25.43 9.58 -2.55
C LEU A 803 -24.86 8.30 -3.15
N LYS A 804 -23.97 8.39 -4.14
CA LYS A 804 -23.35 7.25 -4.84
C LYS A 804 -22.68 6.27 -3.88
N VAL A 805 -22.13 6.80 -2.80
CA VAL A 805 -21.37 6.05 -1.82
C VAL A 805 -22.28 5.33 -0.86
N THR A 806 -23.41 5.96 -0.55
CA THR A 806 -24.49 5.34 0.19
C THR A 806 -25.35 4.43 -0.72
N GLU A 807 -24.96 4.20 -1.98
CA GLU A 807 -25.43 3.04 -2.74
C GLU A 807 -24.65 1.78 -2.30
N GLY A 808 -23.32 1.88 -2.09
CA GLY A 808 -22.44 0.73 -1.78
C GLY A 808 -22.50 0.19 -0.34
N TRP A 809 -23.10 0.92 0.61
CA TRP A 809 -23.16 0.51 2.03
C TRP A 809 -23.88 -0.82 2.29
N LYS A 810 -24.85 -1.18 1.43
CA LYS A 810 -25.66 -2.40 1.58
C LYS A 810 -24.78 -3.65 1.55
N GLY A 811 -23.83 -3.72 0.61
CA GLY A 811 -22.91 -4.85 0.49
C GLY A 811 -22.11 -5.04 1.78
N SER A 812 -21.41 -4.00 2.24
CA SER A 812 -20.56 -4.06 3.44
C SER A 812 -21.33 -4.36 4.72
N ALA A 813 -22.58 -3.90 4.84
CA ALA A 813 -23.41 -4.14 6.03
C ALA A 813 -24.07 -5.53 6.03
N CYS A 814 -24.47 -6.04 4.85
CA CYS A 814 -25.20 -7.31 4.74
C CYS A 814 -24.28 -8.54 4.60
N LEU A 815 -23.06 -8.38 4.06
CA LEU A 815 -22.09 -9.47 3.82
C LEU A 815 -21.79 -10.33 5.07
N PRO A 816 -21.48 -9.73 6.25
CA PRO A 816 -21.22 -10.51 7.46
C PRO A 816 -22.45 -11.30 7.93
N VAL A 817 -23.65 -10.76 7.73
CA VAL A 817 -24.93 -11.34 8.17
C VAL A 817 -25.38 -12.46 7.24
N GLY A 818 -25.24 -12.27 5.92
CA GLY A 818 -25.57 -13.30 4.93
C GLY A 818 -24.68 -14.54 5.04
N THR A 819 -23.37 -14.31 5.20
CA THR A 819 -22.39 -15.39 5.45
C THR A 819 -22.71 -16.13 6.75
N TRP A 820 -23.11 -15.39 7.79
CA TRP A 820 -23.51 -15.95 9.08
C TRP A 820 -24.80 -16.78 9.00
N LEU A 821 -25.84 -16.29 8.32
CA LEU A 821 -27.08 -17.03 8.08
C LEU A 821 -26.82 -18.35 7.35
N LEU A 822 -25.95 -18.33 6.32
CA LEU A 822 -25.50 -19.50 5.57
C LEU A 822 -24.77 -20.54 6.44
N ILE A 823 -23.87 -20.09 7.33
CA ILE A 823 -23.16 -20.96 8.27
C ILE A 823 -24.14 -21.61 9.27
N CYS A 824 -25.09 -20.84 9.80
CA CYS A 824 -26.10 -21.36 10.72
C CYS A 824 -27.07 -22.35 10.04
N THR A 825 -27.44 -22.13 8.77
CA THR A 825 -28.26 -23.10 8.00
C THR A 825 -27.48 -24.37 7.66
N ALA A 826 -26.19 -24.26 7.32
CA ALA A 826 -25.33 -25.41 7.09
C ALA A 826 -25.10 -26.26 8.35
N ALA A 827 -25.10 -25.62 9.53
CA ALA A 827 -24.93 -26.28 10.82
C ALA A 827 -26.22 -26.88 11.42
N GLY A 828 -27.41 -26.59 10.85
CA GLY A 828 -28.68 -27.09 11.37
C GLY A 828 -29.84 -26.94 10.40
N ALA A 829 -30.35 -28.08 9.91
CA ALA A 829 -31.53 -28.27 9.07
C ALA A 829 -31.38 -27.88 7.57
N GLY A 830 -31.47 -28.89 6.70
CA GLY A 830 -31.37 -28.76 5.25
C GLY A 830 -32.49 -27.96 4.59
N VAL A 831 -32.35 -26.65 4.57
CA VAL A 831 -33.10 -25.74 3.70
C VAL A 831 -32.11 -24.78 3.01
N PRO A 832 -32.10 -24.68 1.67
CA PRO A 832 -31.24 -23.73 0.98
C PRO A 832 -31.78 -22.30 1.14
N CYS A 833 -31.05 -21.44 1.85
CA CYS A 833 -31.25 -20.00 1.77
C CYS A 833 -30.69 -19.49 0.43
N LYS A 834 -31.58 -19.10 -0.49
CA LYS A 834 -31.20 -18.20 -1.59
C LYS A 834 -31.04 -16.79 -1.01
N VAL A 835 -29.84 -16.49 -0.51
CA VAL A 835 -29.42 -15.11 -0.34
C VAL A 835 -28.84 -14.69 -1.69
N SER A 836 -29.65 -14.04 -2.52
CA SER A 836 -29.14 -13.29 -3.67
C SER A 836 -28.51 -12.00 -3.13
N CYS A 837 -27.21 -12.07 -2.84
CA CYS A 837 -26.35 -10.89 -2.64
C CYS A 837 -26.05 -10.22 -3.99
#